data_AF-A0A817ZIE3-F1
#
_entry.id   AF-A0A817ZIE3-F1
#
_cell.length_a   1.000
_cell.length_b   1.000
_cell.length_c   1.000
_cell.angle_alpha   90.00
_cell.angle_beta   90.00
_cell.angle_gamma   90.00
#
_symmetry.space_group_name_H-M   'P 1'
#
loop_
_entity.id
_entity.type
_entity.pdbx_description
1 polymer ?
#
loop_
_entity_poly.entity_id
_entity_poly.type
_entity_poly.pdbx_seq_one_letter_code
_entity_poly.pdbx_strand_id
1 'polypeptide(L)'
;MKIVDDEAPTMNNRNIIQETLIETSEVLPNPIRFSPSVMTVHNHTTSVVDHPVASQRSESTPPQSIARDTVNLESPPLLEQSEVDTSPKNVCSRFASFWKKCCSCRRSSNIMVLNIDEASPLLTRDSNTIRGVFINFDDLLAQICQDQIVVKEGIDNLLKLSVIKCDEASVQSSKRGNFIWFQIFIEALTRMKDDRDVAKTELLDLCHLVFKDDASTLRDLQNFERDYSAHNAVYWYTLGKCFYRLINKALRFHIYDTIIAFRLLINDIVKQLKEEQGQNDLFAFTSTIRVFRGQWMRRQEFKELSNSIDNLVVVNSFLSATLNDTTAQHFIYGAQINETETPVLMIIHIDNTLATGTYADISSLSAFPDEKEILFTAGCVFRIKNVYKNPGDQFSTIELALSSQDDSELRETYNYIRDGLAKEIDFNGLGEVLFKMNELKSSEKCHKRALEMPSTNDLQRLRSFDGLAHLNGEFGNHETALKIHKQVLNKRIHHLSPNDKLVGKSHVYVGIEYYHLKQLDKALFHYEKALQIYNECYPANHPVYFQFANNVAVVYAAKIEYGKARIHLEKADEILRAANVPETHPDTATILSNIGVVFSHLNDADNALSFQQRAFDIRQRSLPAEHLDMALSNQNLAILHESRNDYQLALLYYKEALRIKLSCLTQKSPEYLRTWEYYKDLCQKIQDVSMHYLNNWRSFPER
;
A
#
# COMPACT_ATOMS: atom_id res chain seq x y z
N MET A 1 37.29 71.43 26.16
CA MET A 1 38.24 71.97 27.17
C MET A 1 39.20 70.84 27.50
N LYS A 2 40.49 70.97 27.08
CA LYS A 2 41.70 70.12 27.34
C LYS A 2 41.52 68.59 27.18
N ILE A 3 41.91 67.94 26.07
CA ILE A 3 43.26 67.62 25.51
C ILE A 3 44.18 66.87 26.47
N VAL A 4 44.77 65.79 25.93
CA VAL A 4 46.03 65.06 26.27
C VAL A 4 45.79 63.72 26.98
N ASP A 5 46.27 62.56 26.53
CA ASP A 5 46.89 62.07 25.26
C ASP A 5 46.89 60.53 25.33
N ASP A 6 46.82 59.88 24.16
CA ASP A 6 47.52 58.68 23.67
C ASP A 6 47.77 57.48 24.63
N GLU A 7 47.49 56.22 24.28
CA GLU A 7 47.92 55.51 23.07
C GLU A 7 46.90 54.45 22.60
N ALA A 8 46.70 54.34 21.28
CA ALA A 8 46.32 53.11 20.57
C ALA A 8 47.59 52.64 19.82
N PRO A 9 47.84 51.33 19.51
CA PRO A 9 47.00 50.61 18.54
C PRO A 9 46.95 49.05 18.63
N THR A 10 45.92 48.48 17.98
CA THR A 10 45.90 47.18 17.26
C THR A 10 46.42 45.89 17.94
N MET A 11 45.52 44.95 18.27
CA MET A 11 45.74 43.51 18.02
C MET A 11 44.42 42.73 17.89
N ASN A 12 44.33 41.97 16.80
CA ASN A 12 43.63 40.70 16.61
C ASN A 12 42.69 40.22 17.72
N ASN A 13 41.37 40.18 17.42
CA ASN A 13 40.45 39.17 17.97
C ASN A 13 39.84 38.33 16.83
N ARG A 14 40.69 37.90 15.90
CA ARG A 14 40.58 36.57 15.28
C ARG A 14 41.43 35.64 16.14
N ASN A 15 40.79 34.99 17.12
CA ASN A 15 41.22 33.80 17.87
C ASN A 15 40.45 33.81 19.20
N ILE A 16 39.43 32.94 19.31
CA ILE A 16 38.81 32.37 20.53
C ILE A 16 37.56 31.50 20.18
N ILE A 17 37.28 31.22 18.88
CA ILE A 17 36.33 30.15 18.48
C ILE A 17 36.95 29.18 17.45
N GLN A 18 38.23 28.83 17.65
CA GLN A 18 38.86 27.72 16.96
C GLN A 18 39.84 27.07 17.93
N GLU A 19 39.35 26.17 18.78
CA GLU A 19 40.13 25.07 19.38
C GLU A 19 39.21 24.14 20.17
N THR A 20 38.39 23.40 19.44
CA THR A 20 38.10 21.99 19.74
C THR A 20 37.92 21.30 18.39
N LEU A 21 39.04 21.12 17.69
CA LEU A 21 39.21 20.06 16.71
C LEU A 21 39.08 18.74 17.48
N ILE A 22 37.83 18.30 17.64
CA ILE A 22 37.56 16.89 17.86
C ILE A 22 37.66 16.28 16.46
N GLU A 23 38.82 15.70 16.17
CA GLU A 23 38.92 14.63 15.18
C GLU A 23 38.07 13.44 15.67
N THR A 24 36.77 13.55 15.51
CA THR A 24 35.89 12.40 15.40
C THR A 24 35.35 12.46 13.99
N SER A 25 35.69 11.47 13.18
CA SER A 25 34.80 11.04 12.12
C SER A 25 33.45 10.78 12.78
N GLU A 26 32.56 11.78 12.79
CA GLU A 26 31.23 11.68 13.37
C GLU A 26 30.41 10.74 12.48
N VAL A 27 30.60 9.45 12.70
CA VAL A 27 29.61 8.45 12.34
C VAL A 27 28.33 8.89 13.02
N LEU A 28 27.28 9.14 12.23
CA LEU A 28 25.95 9.45 12.72
C LEU A 28 25.60 8.56 13.93
N PRO A 29 25.11 9.13 15.04
CA PRO A 29 24.82 8.35 16.25
C PRO A 29 23.84 7.20 15.97
N ASN A 30 22.96 7.38 14.98
CA ASN A 30 22.06 6.37 14.45
C ASN A 30 22.34 6.14 12.96
N PRO A 31 22.63 4.91 12.49
CA PRO A 31 22.94 4.68 11.08
C PRO A 31 21.68 4.75 10.20
N ILE A 32 21.76 5.53 9.12
CA ILE A 32 20.77 5.54 8.04
C ILE A 32 20.70 4.15 7.41
N ARG A 33 19.51 3.74 6.96
CA ARG A 33 19.25 2.36 6.54
C ARG A 33 19.13 2.18 5.05
N PHE A 34 19.84 1.16 4.58
CA PHE A 34 19.69 0.59 3.25
C PHE A 34 18.40 -0.24 3.15
N SER A 35 17.78 -0.19 1.97
CA SER A 35 16.69 -1.09 1.59
C SER A 35 17.20 -2.13 0.58
N PRO A 36 17.31 -3.43 0.95
CA PRO A 36 17.59 -4.47 -0.03
C PRO A 36 16.41 -4.61 -0.99
N SER A 37 16.69 -4.84 -2.27
CA SER A 37 15.65 -5.11 -3.26
C SER A 37 15.20 -6.55 -3.17
N VAL A 38 13.91 -6.74 -2.91
CA VAL A 38 13.23 -8.01 -3.13
C VAL A 38 13.17 -8.25 -4.64
N MET A 39 13.51 -9.45 -5.08
CA MET A 39 13.52 -9.78 -6.50
C MET A 39 12.12 -9.65 -7.11
N THR A 40 11.94 -8.63 -7.93
CA THR A 40 10.79 -8.50 -8.81
C THR A 40 11.24 -8.81 -10.22
N VAL A 41 10.91 -10.01 -10.70
CA VAL A 41 11.11 -10.33 -12.11
C VAL A 41 10.03 -9.61 -12.88
N HIS A 42 10.37 -8.42 -13.38
CA HIS A 42 9.52 -7.74 -14.33
C HIS A 42 9.53 -8.54 -15.63
N ASN A 43 8.39 -9.12 -16.03
CA ASN A 43 8.28 -9.95 -17.24
C ASN A 43 8.31 -9.12 -18.54
N HIS A 44 9.05 -8.01 -18.56
CA HIS A 44 9.14 -7.14 -19.72
C HIS A 44 9.86 -7.86 -20.86
N THR A 45 9.09 -8.41 -21.78
CA THR A 45 9.59 -8.75 -23.11
C THR A 45 9.96 -7.42 -23.76
N THR A 46 11.24 -7.07 -23.77
CA THR A 46 11.74 -6.07 -24.71
C THR A 46 11.36 -6.55 -26.11
N SER A 47 10.72 -5.68 -26.90
CA SER A 47 10.31 -5.98 -28.26
C SER A 47 11.56 -6.23 -29.12
N VAL A 48 12.05 -7.45 -29.10
CA VAL A 48 12.92 -8.00 -30.13
C VAL A 48 12.11 -9.13 -30.74
N VAL A 49 11.84 -9.01 -32.04
CA VAL A 49 11.12 -9.98 -32.85
C VAL A 49 11.73 -11.37 -32.61
N ASP A 50 11.02 -12.23 -31.88
CA ASP A 50 11.38 -13.63 -31.73
C ASP A 50 11.22 -14.31 -33.10
N HIS A 51 12.33 -14.48 -33.81
CA HIS A 51 12.40 -15.49 -34.85
C HIS A 51 12.36 -16.88 -34.19
N PRO A 52 11.48 -17.80 -34.64
CA PRO A 52 11.43 -19.13 -34.08
C PRO A 52 12.70 -19.88 -34.45
N VAL A 53 13.59 -20.08 -33.48
CA VAL A 53 14.71 -21.02 -33.64
C VAL A 53 14.14 -22.44 -33.55
N ALA A 54 14.09 -23.11 -34.70
CA ALA A 54 13.77 -24.52 -34.80
C ALA A 54 14.84 -25.36 -34.09
N SER A 55 14.55 -25.88 -32.91
CA SER A 55 15.36 -26.93 -32.29
C SER A 55 14.97 -28.29 -32.88
N GLN A 56 15.92 -28.92 -33.57
CA GLN A 56 15.82 -30.24 -34.17
C GLN A 56 15.38 -31.29 -33.14
N ARG A 57 14.43 -32.15 -33.57
CA ARG A 57 14.07 -33.39 -32.88
C ARG A 57 15.27 -34.34 -32.89
N SER A 58 15.82 -34.64 -31.71
CA SER A 58 16.57 -35.87 -31.49
C SER A 58 15.72 -36.80 -30.62
N GLU A 59 15.35 -37.95 -31.18
CA GLU A 59 14.72 -39.04 -30.47
C GLU A 59 15.66 -39.59 -29.40
N SER A 60 15.25 -39.57 -28.13
CA SER A 60 15.85 -40.42 -27.10
C SER A 60 14.81 -40.77 -26.04
N THR A 61 14.43 -42.05 -26.06
CA THR A 61 13.91 -42.94 -24.99
C THR A 61 13.15 -42.35 -23.77
N PRO A 62 12.03 -42.99 -23.35
CA PRO A 62 11.21 -42.49 -22.24
C PRO A 62 11.95 -42.61 -20.90
N PRO A 63 11.90 -41.60 -19.99
CA PRO A 63 12.31 -41.80 -18.62
C PRO A 63 11.28 -42.69 -17.91
N GLN A 64 11.82 -43.65 -17.16
CA GLN A 64 11.08 -44.56 -16.28
C GLN A 64 10.21 -43.81 -15.28
N SER A 65 9.10 -44.45 -14.89
CA SER A 65 8.15 -43.97 -13.87
C SER A 65 8.85 -43.60 -12.56
N ILE A 66 8.97 -42.29 -12.30
CA ILE A 66 9.35 -41.77 -10.98
C ILE A 66 8.06 -41.65 -10.15
N ALA A 67 8.09 -42.22 -8.95
CA ALA A 67 7.02 -42.15 -7.98
C ALA A 67 6.64 -40.69 -7.68
N ARG A 68 5.32 -40.43 -7.57
CA ARG A 68 4.78 -39.14 -7.12
C ARG A 68 5.11 -38.95 -5.63
N ASP A 69 6.29 -38.43 -5.32
CA ASP A 69 6.57 -37.87 -4.01
C ASP A 69 5.79 -36.55 -3.88
N THR A 70 4.65 -36.62 -3.19
CA THR A 70 3.85 -35.46 -2.82
C THR A 70 4.68 -34.50 -1.97
N VAL A 71 4.62 -33.19 -2.26
CA VAL A 71 5.33 -32.14 -1.52
C VAL A 71 4.82 -32.06 -0.08
N ASN A 72 5.40 -32.88 0.81
CA ASN A 72 5.36 -32.68 2.25
C ASN A 72 6.42 -31.62 2.59
N LEU A 73 6.01 -30.36 2.58
CA LEU A 73 6.60 -29.34 3.45
C LEU A 73 5.57 -29.17 4.57
N GLU A 74 6.00 -29.35 5.83
CA GLU A 74 5.15 -29.00 6.95
C GLU A 74 4.73 -27.53 6.81
N SER A 75 3.43 -27.26 6.99
CA SER A 75 2.94 -25.89 7.08
C SER A 75 3.81 -25.14 8.10
N PRO A 76 4.28 -23.92 7.79
CA PRO A 76 5.06 -23.15 8.75
C PRO A 76 4.29 -23.06 10.08
N PRO A 77 4.98 -23.11 11.23
CA PRO A 77 4.33 -23.14 12.53
C PRO A 77 3.34 -21.98 12.61
N LEU A 78 2.11 -22.33 13.00
CA LEU A 78 1.06 -21.37 13.27
C LEU A 78 1.55 -20.44 14.40
N LEU A 79 1.17 -19.16 14.32
CA LEU A 79 1.23 -18.28 15.48
C LEU A 79 0.24 -18.83 16.53
N GLU A 80 0.71 -19.71 17.42
CA GLU A 80 -0.01 -20.10 18.62
C GLU A 80 -0.16 -18.86 19.52
N GLN A 81 -1.41 -18.48 19.77
CA GLN A 81 -1.74 -17.60 20.89
C GLN A 81 -1.62 -18.45 22.15
N SER A 82 -0.60 -18.22 22.97
CA SER A 82 -0.47 -18.86 24.28
C SER A 82 -1.62 -18.42 25.19
N GLU A 83 -2.52 -19.33 25.54
CA GLU A 83 -3.55 -19.10 26.57
C GLU A 83 -2.88 -19.03 27.95
N VAL A 84 -3.02 -17.89 28.64
CA VAL A 84 -2.64 -17.75 30.05
C VAL A 84 -3.86 -17.31 30.84
N ASP A 85 -4.19 -18.13 31.84
CA ASP A 85 -5.29 -17.97 32.79
C ASP A 85 -5.14 -16.67 33.59
N THR A 86 -6.10 -15.75 33.49
CA THR A 86 -6.10 -14.48 34.24
C THR A 86 -7.47 -14.17 34.83
N SER A 87 -7.65 -14.50 36.11
CA SER A 87 -8.76 -13.97 36.92
C SER A 87 -8.34 -12.64 37.59
N PRO A 88 -9.11 -11.54 37.48
CA PRO A 88 -8.77 -10.27 38.11
C PRO A 88 -9.58 -10.03 39.39
N LYS A 89 -8.89 -9.72 40.51
CA LYS A 89 -9.49 -9.11 41.71
C LYS A 89 -9.12 -7.63 41.81
N ASN A 90 -10.16 -6.79 41.78
CA ASN A 90 -10.33 -5.45 42.37
C ASN A 90 -9.28 -4.34 42.17
N VAL A 91 -9.67 -3.26 41.47
CA VAL A 91 -9.56 -1.85 41.96
C VAL A 91 -10.72 -0.96 41.43
N CYS A 92 -11.56 -0.57 42.40
CA CYS A 92 -12.45 0.59 42.64
C CYS A 92 -12.87 1.68 41.61
N SER A 93 -14.20 1.73 41.46
CA SER A 93 -15.16 2.80 41.84
C SER A 93 -15.31 4.13 41.08
N ARG A 94 -14.40 4.54 40.18
CA ARG A 94 -14.68 5.68 39.25
C ARG A 94 -15.26 5.27 37.89
N PHE A 95 -15.21 3.98 37.54
CA PHE A 95 -15.73 3.42 36.28
C PHE A 95 -17.26 3.22 36.22
N ALA A 96 -17.95 3.20 37.38
CA ALA A 96 -19.34 2.77 37.45
C ALA A 96 -20.36 3.78 36.87
N SER A 97 -20.05 5.09 36.88
CA SER A 97 -20.95 6.10 36.29
C SER A 97 -20.82 6.18 34.75
N PHE A 98 -19.63 5.87 34.21
CA PHE A 98 -19.37 5.80 32.77
C PHE A 98 -20.01 4.55 32.14
N TRP A 99 -19.89 3.39 32.78
CA TRP A 99 -20.46 2.14 32.25
C TRP A 99 -21.99 2.18 32.17
N LYS A 100 -22.66 2.89 33.09
CA LYS A 100 -24.13 3.07 33.05
C LYS A 100 -24.61 3.90 31.84
N LYS A 101 -23.79 4.78 31.27
CA LYS A 101 -24.10 5.50 30.02
C LYS A 101 -23.73 4.70 28.76
N CYS A 102 -22.77 3.77 28.84
CA CYS A 102 -22.34 2.92 27.72
C CYS A 102 -23.16 1.62 27.55
N CYS A 103 -24.00 1.24 28.52
CA CYS A 103 -24.79 -0.01 28.46
C CYS A 103 -25.82 -0.10 27.31
N SER A 104 -26.09 0.98 26.56
CA SER A 104 -26.88 0.92 25.32
C SER A 104 -26.07 0.52 24.07
N CYS A 105 -24.75 0.27 24.20
CA CYS A 105 -23.83 0.02 23.08
C CYS A 105 -23.32 -1.43 23.00
N ARG A 106 -24.20 -2.44 23.08
CA ARG A 106 -23.82 -3.83 22.72
C ARG A 106 -23.75 -3.97 21.20
N ARG A 107 -22.64 -3.54 20.54
CA ARG A 107 -22.29 -3.95 19.15
C ARG A 107 -20.90 -3.49 18.64
N SER A 108 -19.91 -3.28 19.50
CA SER A 108 -18.50 -3.14 19.06
C SER A 108 -17.60 -4.01 19.91
N SER A 109 -16.92 -4.97 19.30
CA SER A 109 -15.97 -5.88 19.94
C SER A 109 -14.57 -5.29 20.14
N ASN A 110 -14.42 -3.96 20.21
CA ASN A 110 -13.12 -3.29 20.30
C ASN A 110 -13.01 -2.49 21.61
N ILE A 111 -11.91 -2.68 22.34
CA ILE A 111 -11.52 -1.93 23.54
C ILE A 111 -10.57 -0.81 23.09
N MET A 112 -10.71 0.40 23.62
CA MET A 112 -9.79 1.52 23.33
C MET A 112 -9.15 1.97 24.64
N VAL A 113 -7.83 2.13 24.66
CA VAL A 113 -7.09 2.42 25.89
C VAL A 113 -6.56 3.84 25.83
N LEU A 114 -7.05 4.69 26.74
CA LEU A 114 -6.53 6.02 27.00
C LEU A 114 -5.47 5.91 28.11
N ASN A 115 -4.22 6.20 27.81
CA ASN A 115 -3.17 6.26 28.83
C ASN A 115 -3.02 7.72 29.30
N ILE A 116 -3.46 8.00 30.53
CA ILE A 116 -3.47 9.36 31.10
C ILE A 116 -2.21 9.60 31.97
N ASP A 117 -1.42 8.56 32.28
CA ASP A 117 -0.20 8.69 33.09
C ASP A 117 1.05 8.47 32.23
N GLU A 118 1.89 9.50 32.11
CA GLU A 118 3.17 9.51 31.39
C GLU A 118 4.24 8.55 31.98
N ALA A 119 3.90 7.80 33.04
CA ALA A 119 4.83 6.94 33.75
C ALA A 119 4.18 5.63 34.24
N SER A 120 3.84 4.71 33.33
CA SER A 120 3.75 3.28 33.68
C SER A 120 3.89 2.37 32.45
N PRO A 121 4.96 1.55 32.40
CA PRO A 121 5.20 0.58 31.34
C PRO A 121 4.70 -0.79 31.80
N LEU A 122 3.46 -1.19 31.46
CA LEU A 122 2.97 -2.59 31.43
C LEU A 122 1.44 -2.57 31.36
N LEU A 123 0.91 -2.35 30.15
CA LEU A 123 -0.38 -2.91 29.78
C LEU A 123 -0.08 -4.08 28.85
N THR A 124 -0.09 -5.27 29.44
CA THR A 124 0.06 -6.54 28.73
C THR A 124 -1.04 -6.66 27.68
N ARG A 125 -0.61 -6.73 26.42
CA ARG A 125 -1.44 -7.08 25.26
C ARG A 125 -1.93 -8.52 25.40
N ASP A 126 -3.10 -8.73 26.00
CA ASP A 126 -3.84 -10.00 25.87
C ASP A 126 -5.28 -9.81 25.39
N SER A 127 -5.60 -8.69 24.72
CA SER A 127 -6.87 -8.61 23.99
C SER A 127 -6.69 -8.11 22.56
N ASN A 128 -7.06 -8.97 21.61
CA ASN A 128 -7.21 -8.70 20.17
C ASN A 128 -8.25 -7.60 19.85
N THR A 129 -8.76 -6.92 20.88
CA THR A 129 -9.78 -5.89 20.81
C THR A 129 -9.18 -4.49 20.95
N ILE A 130 -7.91 -4.33 21.37
CA ILE A 130 -7.28 -3.01 21.55
C ILE A 130 -6.78 -2.44 20.22
N ARG A 131 -7.50 -1.46 19.69
CA ARG A 131 -7.26 -0.84 18.37
C ARG A 131 -6.17 0.25 18.37
N GLY A 132 -5.81 0.78 19.53
CA GLY A 132 -4.78 1.81 19.70
C GLY A 132 -4.60 2.19 21.18
N VAL A 133 -3.43 2.75 21.50
CA VAL A 133 -3.12 3.38 22.79
C VAL A 133 -2.98 4.87 22.53
N PHE A 134 -3.86 5.66 23.13
CA PHE A 134 -3.95 7.10 22.89
C PHE A 134 -3.38 7.86 24.08
N ILE A 135 -2.50 8.81 23.80
CA ILE A 135 -1.74 9.58 24.80
C ILE A 135 -2.50 10.87 25.16
N ASN A 136 -3.36 11.35 24.27
CA ASN A 136 -4.26 12.46 24.55
C ASN A 136 -5.72 12.06 24.25
N PHE A 137 -6.64 12.83 24.83
CA PHE A 137 -8.07 12.59 24.72
C PHE A 137 -8.63 12.91 23.32
N ASP A 138 -8.00 13.86 22.62
CA ASP A 138 -8.46 14.35 21.32
C ASP A 138 -8.22 13.34 20.19
N ASP A 139 -7.10 12.63 20.20
CA ASP A 139 -6.75 11.58 19.23
C ASP A 139 -7.63 10.34 19.45
N LEU A 140 -7.93 10.02 20.72
CA LEU A 140 -8.90 8.97 21.04
C LEU A 140 -10.29 9.37 20.53
N LEU A 141 -10.72 10.61 20.75
CA LEU A 141 -11.99 11.12 20.25
C LEU A 141 -12.05 11.10 18.73
N ALA A 142 -10.97 11.49 18.05
CA ALA A 142 -10.88 11.44 16.59
C ALA A 142 -11.04 10.01 16.07
N GLN A 143 -10.36 9.03 16.68
CA GLN A 143 -10.49 7.62 16.31
C GLN A 143 -11.86 7.03 16.67
N ILE A 144 -12.41 7.35 17.84
CA ILE A 144 -13.77 6.96 18.24
C ILE A 144 -14.79 7.51 17.24
N CYS A 145 -14.65 8.77 16.84
CA CYS A 145 -15.50 9.37 15.82
C CYS A 145 -15.34 8.67 14.46
N GLN A 146 -14.11 8.38 14.03
CA GLN A 146 -13.85 7.63 12.79
C GLN A 146 -14.48 6.22 12.81
N ASP A 147 -14.40 5.54 13.95
CA ASP A 147 -14.91 4.19 14.13
C ASP A 147 -16.43 4.13 14.34
N GLN A 148 -16.99 5.12 15.04
CA GLN A 148 -18.44 5.29 15.21
C GLN A 148 -19.11 5.67 13.89
N ILE A 149 -18.43 6.43 13.03
CA ILE A 149 -18.89 6.66 11.66
C ILE A 149 -19.05 5.31 10.94
N VAL A 150 -18.18 4.32 11.12
CA VAL A 150 -18.30 3.04 10.40
C VAL A 150 -19.40 2.11 10.96
N VAL A 151 -19.75 2.22 12.25
CA VAL A 151 -20.59 1.23 12.94
C VAL A 151 -22.01 1.73 13.29
N LYS A 152 -22.24 3.06 13.38
CA LYS A 152 -23.50 3.59 13.95
C LYS A 152 -24.49 4.22 12.96
N GLU A 153 -24.06 4.54 11.75
CA GLU A 153 -24.92 5.24 10.79
C GLU A 153 -25.19 4.34 9.58
N GLY A 154 -26.43 4.36 9.08
CA GLY A 154 -26.83 3.68 7.84
C GLY A 154 -26.16 4.28 6.59
N ILE A 155 -24.83 4.23 6.54
CA ILE A 155 -23.94 4.72 5.47
C ILE A 155 -23.83 3.64 4.39
N ASP A 156 -24.94 3.05 3.99
CA ASP A 156 -24.91 2.06 2.91
C ASP A 156 -24.84 2.76 1.53
N ASN A 157 -25.22 4.04 1.44
CA ASN A 157 -25.39 4.73 0.16
C ASN A 157 -24.44 5.92 -0.09
N LEU A 158 -23.66 6.39 0.89
CA LEU A 158 -22.72 7.49 0.67
C LEU A 158 -21.51 6.98 -0.15
N LEU A 159 -21.31 7.57 -1.33
CA LEU A 159 -20.09 7.40 -2.10
C LEU A 159 -18.94 8.11 -1.37
N LYS A 160 -17.79 7.43 -1.28
CA LYS A 160 -16.55 8.02 -0.79
C LYS A 160 -15.71 8.40 -2.00
N LEU A 161 -15.51 9.69 -2.20
CA LEU A 161 -14.72 10.24 -3.29
C LEU A 161 -13.32 10.60 -2.80
N SER A 162 -12.29 10.22 -3.57
CA SER A 162 -10.90 10.57 -3.26
C SER A 162 -10.43 11.67 -4.20
N VAL A 163 -10.26 12.89 -3.66
CA VAL A 163 -9.73 14.03 -4.42
C VAL A 163 -8.20 13.97 -4.47
N ILE A 164 -7.66 14.08 -5.68
CA ILE A 164 -6.24 14.18 -6.02
C ILE A 164 -6.02 15.56 -6.65
N LYS A 165 -5.38 16.51 -5.94
CA LYS A 165 -5.03 17.80 -6.54
C LYS A 165 -3.75 17.74 -7.37
N CYS A 166 -3.70 18.56 -8.41
CA CYS A 166 -2.56 18.62 -9.32
C CYS A 166 -1.37 19.41 -8.74
N ASP A 167 -1.61 20.42 -7.87
CA ASP A 167 -0.64 21.49 -7.61
C ASP A 167 0.00 21.57 -6.19
N GLU A 168 -0.17 20.60 -5.28
CA GLU A 168 0.38 20.69 -3.90
C GLU A 168 1.22 19.46 -3.49
N ALA A 169 2.48 19.71 -3.08
CA ALA A 169 3.55 18.71 -3.01
C ALA A 169 3.64 17.83 -1.75
N SER A 170 3.01 18.15 -0.61
CA SER A 170 3.44 17.50 0.66
C SER A 170 2.43 16.58 1.37
N VAL A 171 1.12 16.66 1.09
CA VAL A 171 0.09 15.84 1.79
C VAL A 171 -0.71 14.93 0.83
N GLN A 172 -0.61 15.16 -0.48
CA GLN A 172 -1.54 14.57 -1.46
C GLN A 172 -0.95 13.48 -2.33
N SER A 173 0.37 13.46 -2.46
CA SER A 173 1.14 12.44 -3.17
C SER A 173 0.78 11.04 -2.66
N SER A 174 0.54 10.86 -1.36
CA SER A 174 0.14 9.58 -0.77
C SER A 174 -1.19 9.00 -1.28
N LYS A 175 -2.13 9.86 -1.73
CA LYS A 175 -3.38 9.42 -2.38
C LYS A 175 -3.13 8.88 -3.80
N ARG A 176 -2.07 9.35 -4.48
CA ARG A 176 -1.71 8.91 -5.84
C ARG A 176 -1.13 7.49 -5.85
N GLY A 177 -0.24 7.17 -4.92
CA GLY A 177 0.29 5.81 -4.79
C GLY A 177 -0.79 4.79 -4.44
N ASN A 178 -1.66 5.10 -3.46
CA ASN A 178 -2.85 4.29 -3.16
C ASN A 178 -3.71 4.02 -4.40
N PHE A 179 -3.89 5.03 -5.25
CA PHE A 179 -4.64 4.91 -6.48
C PHE A 179 -3.99 3.94 -7.47
N ILE A 180 -2.71 4.13 -7.81
CA ILE A 180 -1.97 3.28 -8.76
C ILE A 180 -2.06 1.82 -8.32
N TRP A 181 -1.74 1.56 -7.06
CA TRP A 181 -1.71 0.20 -6.54
C TRP A 181 -3.08 -0.44 -6.43
N PHE A 182 -4.12 0.33 -6.09
CA PHE A 182 -5.49 -0.19 -6.13
C PHE A 182 -5.92 -0.55 -7.56
N GLN A 183 -5.55 0.25 -8.58
CA GLN A 183 -5.79 -0.10 -9.98
C GLN A 183 -5.04 -1.38 -10.38
N ILE A 184 -3.79 -1.52 -9.97
CA ILE A 184 -2.99 -2.74 -10.19
C ILE A 184 -3.65 -3.95 -9.52
N PHE A 185 -4.21 -3.79 -8.32
CA PHE A 185 -4.94 -4.85 -7.61
C PHE A 185 -6.23 -5.25 -8.32
N ILE A 186 -7.04 -4.29 -8.77
CA ILE A 186 -8.26 -4.58 -9.55
C ILE A 186 -7.89 -5.27 -10.87
N GLU A 187 -6.87 -4.79 -11.57
CA GLU A 187 -6.37 -5.44 -12.78
C GLU A 187 -5.93 -6.89 -12.49
N ALA A 188 -5.20 -7.10 -11.38
CA ALA A 188 -4.77 -8.43 -10.95
C ALA A 188 -5.93 -9.38 -10.69
N LEU A 189 -6.98 -8.90 -10.02
CA LEU A 189 -8.23 -9.65 -9.79
C LEU A 189 -8.95 -10.01 -11.10
N THR A 190 -8.97 -9.12 -12.09
CA THR A 190 -9.64 -9.40 -13.37
C THR A 190 -8.91 -10.43 -14.22
N ARG A 191 -7.58 -10.53 -14.08
CA ARG A 191 -6.73 -11.57 -14.71
C ARG A 191 -6.63 -12.84 -13.88
N MET A 192 -7.33 -12.89 -12.74
CA MET A 192 -7.25 -14.03 -11.85
C MET A 192 -7.88 -15.27 -12.48
N LYS A 193 -7.14 -16.37 -12.46
CA LYS A 193 -7.62 -17.69 -12.87
C LYS A 193 -7.90 -18.51 -11.63
N ASP A 194 -9.17 -18.83 -11.44
CA ASP A 194 -9.64 -19.56 -10.28
C ASP A 194 -10.76 -20.52 -10.67
N ASP A 195 -10.99 -21.51 -9.81
CA ASP A 195 -12.14 -22.39 -9.88
C ASP A 195 -13.41 -21.59 -9.58
N ARG A 196 -14.32 -21.52 -10.55
CA ARG A 196 -15.53 -20.71 -10.47
C ARG A 196 -16.49 -21.23 -9.39
N ASP A 197 -16.56 -22.53 -9.16
CA ASP A 197 -17.47 -23.13 -8.18
C ASP A 197 -16.96 -22.85 -6.76
N VAL A 198 -15.65 -22.96 -6.55
CA VAL A 198 -15.00 -22.57 -5.30
C VAL A 198 -15.22 -21.09 -5.01
N ALA A 199 -14.96 -20.22 -5.99
CA ALA A 199 -15.16 -18.78 -5.82
C ALA A 199 -16.63 -18.40 -5.56
N LYS A 200 -17.58 -19.07 -6.21
CA LYS A 200 -19.01 -18.89 -5.98
C LYS A 200 -19.40 -19.29 -4.55
N THR A 201 -18.88 -20.41 -4.08
CA THR A 201 -19.14 -20.93 -2.72
C THR A 201 -18.61 -19.97 -1.66
N GLU A 202 -17.36 -19.49 -1.78
CA GLU A 202 -16.79 -18.53 -0.84
C GLU A 202 -17.57 -17.20 -0.78
N LEU A 203 -18.04 -16.72 -1.93
CA LEU A 203 -18.89 -15.53 -2.01
C LEU A 203 -20.20 -15.76 -1.24
N LEU A 204 -20.85 -16.91 -1.46
CA LEU A 204 -22.11 -17.28 -0.80
C LEU A 204 -21.92 -17.46 0.70
N ASP A 205 -20.86 -18.12 1.15
CA ASP A 205 -20.53 -18.32 2.56
C ASP A 205 -20.40 -16.99 3.30
N LEU A 206 -19.68 -16.03 2.70
CA LEU A 206 -19.56 -14.68 3.26
C LEU A 206 -20.91 -13.98 3.31
N CYS A 207 -21.73 -14.08 2.25
CA CYS A 207 -23.04 -13.46 2.22
C CYS A 207 -24.00 -14.06 3.26
N HIS A 208 -24.00 -15.39 3.41
CA HIS A 208 -24.78 -16.08 4.45
C HIS A 208 -24.35 -15.68 5.85
N LEU A 209 -23.04 -15.51 6.09
CA LEU A 209 -22.53 -15.05 7.38
C LEU A 209 -22.99 -13.61 7.71
N VAL A 210 -22.94 -12.72 6.72
CA VAL A 210 -23.33 -11.31 6.89
C VAL A 210 -24.84 -11.14 7.04
N PHE A 211 -25.64 -11.86 6.25
CA PHE A 211 -27.10 -11.69 6.16
C PHE A 211 -27.91 -12.81 6.82
N LYS A 212 -27.32 -13.53 7.78
CA LYS A 212 -27.97 -14.64 8.51
C LYS A 212 -29.35 -14.29 9.11
N ASP A 213 -29.57 -13.02 9.44
CA ASP A 213 -30.79 -12.52 10.09
C ASP A 213 -31.77 -11.84 9.09
N ASP A 214 -31.45 -11.78 7.80
CA ASP A 214 -32.28 -11.16 6.75
C ASP A 214 -32.89 -12.21 5.81
N ALA A 215 -34.12 -12.64 6.13
CA ALA A 215 -34.83 -13.66 5.37
C ALA A 215 -35.13 -13.26 3.91
N SER A 216 -35.21 -11.97 3.58
CA SER A 216 -35.41 -11.55 2.19
C SER A 216 -34.14 -11.77 1.39
N THR A 217 -33.01 -11.27 1.90
CA THR A 217 -31.70 -11.42 1.26
C THR A 217 -31.31 -12.90 1.14
N LEU A 218 -31.62 -13.74 2.13
CA LEU A 218 -31.35 -15.18 2.06
C LEU A 218 -32.10 -15.88 0.91
N ARG A 219 -33.31 -15.42 0.55
CA ARG A 219 -34.03 -15.94 -0.63
C ARG A 219 -33.36 -15.51 -1.93
N ASP A 220 -32.89 -14.28 -2.01
CA ASP A 220 -32.17 -13.79 -3.19
C ASP A 220 -30.85 -14.56 -3.39
N LEU A 221 -30.15 -14.90 -2.30
CA LEU A 221 -28.95 -15.74 -2.33
C LEU A 221 -29.22 -17.16 -2.83
N GLN A 222 -30.34 -17.78 -2.45
CA GLN A 222 -30.74 -19.09 -2.97
C GLN A 222 -31.02 -19.04 -4.48
N ASN A 223 -31.66 -17.98 -4.97
CA ASN A 223 -31.87 -17.79 -6.40
C ASN A 223 -30.54 -17.56 -7.13
N PHE A 224 -29.61 -16.79 -6.55
CA PHE A 224 -28.26 -16.61 -7.08
C PHE A 224 -27.51 -17.93 -7.17
N GLU A 225 -27.57 -18.75 -6.13
CA GLU A 225 -26.93 -20.07 -6.10
C GLU A 225 -27.43 -20.96 -7.24
N ARG A 226 -28.73 -20.92 -7.56
CA ARG A 226 -29.31 -21.72 -8.65
C ARG A 226 -29.07 -21.12 -10.05
N ASP A 227 -29.24 -19.81 -10.21
CA ASP A 227 -29.46 -19.18 -11.52
C ASP A 227 -28.30 -18.26 -11.97
N TYR A 228 -27.26 -18.08 -11.15
CA TYR A 228 -26.08 -17.26 -11.51
C TYR A 228 -25.27 -17.87 -12.65
N SER A 229 -24.90 -17.03 -13.62
CA SER A 229 -23.99 -17.32 -14.72
C SER A 229 -23.11 -16.11 -15.05
N ALA A 230 -22.04 -16.32 -15.82
CA ALA A 230 -21.17 -15.24 -16.28
C ALA A 230 -21.90 -14.20 -17.15
N HIS A 231 -23.07 -14.52 -17.73
CA HIS A 231 -23.83 -13.65 -18.63
C HIS A 231 -24.88 -12.80 -17.90
N ASN A 232 -25.18 -13.06 -16.62
CA ASN A 232 -26.15 -12.29 -15.84
C ASN A 232 -25.56 -11.67 -14.55
N ALA A 233 -24.24 -11.52 -14.47
CA ALA A 233 -23.55 -10.90 -13.34
C ALA A 233 -24.00 -9.46 -13.05
N VAL A 234 -24.18 -8.61 -14.08
CA VAL A 234 -24.70 -7.24 -13.88
C VAL A 234 -26.13 -7.23 -13.35
N TYR A 235 -26.98 -8.15 -13.83
CA TYR A 235 -28.32 -8.35 -13.28
C TYR A 235 -28.26 -8.67 -11.79
N TRP A 236 -27.44 -9.65 -11.37
CA TRP A 236 -27.30 -9.98 -9.95
C TRP A 236 -26.69 -8.86 -9.12
N TYR A 237 -25.74 -8.12 -9.67
CA TYR A 237 -25.16 -6.96 -9.01
C TYR A 237 -26.19 -5.86 -8.72
N THR A 238 -27.09 -5.61 -9.67
CA THR A 238 -28.17 -4.62 -9.56
C THR A 238 -29.39 -5.16 -8.82
N LEU A 239 -29.58 -6.49 -8.80
CA LEU A 239 -30.69 -7.16 -8.14
C LEU A 239 -30.51 -7.16 -6.61
N GLY A 240 -31.42 -6.46 -5.94
CA GLY A 240 -31.46 -6.42 -4.49
C GLY A 240 -30.30 -5.63 -3.87
N LYS A 241 -30.37 -5.41 -2.56
CA LYS A 241 -29.42 -4.55 -1.84
C LYS A 241 -28.13 -5.28 -1.42
N CYS A 242 -28.09 -6.62 -1.49
CA CYS A 242 -27.03 -7.44 -0.92
C CYS A 242 -25.67 -7.22 -1.60
N PHE A 243 -25.54 -7.63 -2.86
CA PHE A 243 -24.27 -7.61 -3.59
C PHE A 243 -23.79 -6.19 -3.88
N TYR A 244 -24.69 -5.32 -4.35
CA TYR A 244 -24.40 -3.90 -4.54
C TYR A 244 -23.78 -3.26 -3.30
N ARG A 245 -24.38 -3.45 -2.12
CA ARG A 245 -23.88 -2.84 -0.87
C ARG A 245 -22.54 -3.42 -0.46
N LEU A 246 -22.41 -4.75 -0.42
CA LEU A 246 -21.18 -5.39 0.04
C LEU A 246 -20.00 -5.09 -0.85
N ILE A 247 -20.15 -5.23 -2.17
CA ILE A 247 -19.07 -4.95 -3.12
C ILE A 247 -18.66 -3.48 -3.02
N ASN A 248 -19.62 -2.55 -3.13
CA ASN A 248 -19.27 -1.13 -3.14
C ASN A 248 -18.70 -0.66 -1.79
N LYS A 249 -19.19 -1.20 -0.66
CA LYS A 249 -18.59 -0.94 0.65
C LYS A 249 -17.17 -1.49 0.72
N ALA A 250 -16.95 -2.72 0.31
CA ALA A 250 -15.63 -3.35 0.33
C ALA A 250 -14.63 -2.58 -0.54
N LEU A 251 -15.02 -2.18 -1.76
CA LEU A 251 -14.20 -1.38 -2.65
C LEU A 251 -13.91 0.02 -2.07
N ARG A 252 -14.89 0.74 -1.49
CA ARG A 252 -14.69 2.10 -0.92
C ARG A 252 -13.77 2.11 0.30
N PHE A 253 -13.81 1.05 1.10
CA PHE A 253 -13.06 0.93 2.34
C PHE A 253 -11.84 0.00 2.22
N HIS A 254 -11.51 -0.43 1.00
CA HIS A 254 -10.41 -1.35 0.72
C HIS A 254 -10.43 -2.60 1.63
N ILE A 255 -11.59 -3.22 1.80
CA ILE A 255 -11.74 -4.46 2.58
C ILE A 255 -11.34 -5.64 1.68
N TYR A 256 -10.03 -5.83 1.50
CA TYR A 256 -9.48 -6.75 0.50
C TYR A 256 -10.01 -8.17 0.62
N ASP A 257 -10.16 -8.70 1.84
CA ASP A 257 -10.70 -10.05 2.04
C ASP A 257 -12.11 -10.21 1.44
N THR A 258 -12.96 -9.19 1.60
CA THR A 258 -14.29 -9.18 0.99
C THR A 258 -14.19 -8.99 -0.52
N ILE A 259 -13.33 -8.11 -1.01
CA ILE A 259 -13.14 -7.93 -2.47
C ILE A 259 -12.69 -9.24 -3.12
N ILE A 260 -11.76 -9.97 -2.49
CA ILE A 260 -11.25 -11.28 -2.95
C ILE A 260 -12.35 -12.34 -2.92
N ALA A 261 -13.19 -12.38 -1.88
CA ALA A 261 -14.35 -13.28 -1.86
C ALA A 261 -15.32 -12.97 -3.02
N PHE A 262 -15.46 -11.70 -3.39
CA PHE A 262 -16.29 -11.23 -4.50
C PHE A 262 -15.62 -11.29 -5.88
N ARG A 263 -14.40 -11.84 -5.99
CA ARG A 263 -13.60 -11.84 -7.23
C ARG A 263 -14.35 -12.38 -8.44
N LEU A 264 -15.16 -13.43 -8.28
CA LEU A 264 -15.92 -14.05 -9.36
C LEU A 264 -16.91 -13.04 -9.97
N LEU A 265 -17.76 -12.46 -9.10
CA LEU A 265 -18.79 -11.53 -9.49
C LEU A 265 -18.18 -10.23 -10.06
N ILE A 266 -17.12 -9.71 -9.43
CA ILE A 266 -16.41 -8.52 -9.92
C ILE A 266 -15.82 -8.77 -11.32
N ASN A 267 -15.18 -9.92 -11.54
CA ASN A 267 -14.58 -10.27 -12.82
C ASN A 267 -15.65 -10.39 -13.93
N ASP A 268 -16.75 -11.09 -13.65
CA ASP A 268 -17.84 -11.25 -14.61
C ASP A 268 -18.55 -9.91 -14.92
N ILE A 269 -18.75 -9.03 -13.93
CA ILE A 269 -19.27 -7.66 -14.17
C ILE A 269 -18.33 -6.90 -15.11
N VAL A 270 -17.03 -6.87 -14.82
CA VAL A 270 -16.05 -6.13 -15.64
C VAL A 270 -15.99 -6.66 -17.07
N LYS A 271 -16.12 -7.99 -17.26
CA LYS A 271 -16.19 -8.60 -18.60
C LYS A 271 -17.45 -8.20 -19.35
N GLN A 272 -18.63 -8.27 -18.72
CA GLN A 272 -19.88 -7.84 -19.34
C GLN A 272 -19.83 -6.36 -19.76
N LEU A 273 -19.30 -5.48 -18.91
CA LEU A 273 -19.18 -4.06 -19.25
C LEU A 273 -18.29 -3.84 -20.48
N LYS A 274 -17.20 -4.60 -20.62
CA LYS A 274 -16.33 -4.54 -21.81
C LYS A 274 -17.02 -5.06 -23.06
N GLU A 275 -17.83 -6.11 -22.95
CA GLU A 275 -18.58 -6.69 -24.05
C GLU A 275 -19.69 -5.74 -24.55
N GLU A 276 -20.46 -5.16 -23.64
CA GLU A 276 -21.53 -4.20 -23.97
C GLU A 276 -21.01 -2.91 -24.61
N GLN A 277 -19.84 -2.43 -24.18
CA GLN A 277 -19.24 -1.25 -24.79
C GLN A 277 -18.81 -1.51 -26.25
N GLY A 278 -18.43 -2.74 -26.58
CA GLY A 278 -18.08 -3.14 -27.94
C GLY A 278 -19.28 -3.27 -28.90
N GLN A 279 -20.50 -3.35 -28.37
CA GLN A 279 -21.72 -3.64 -29.14
C GLN A 279 -22.68 -2.46 -29.30
N ASN A 280 -22.51 -1.38 -28.54
CA ASN A 280 -23.51 -0.30 -28.52
C ASN A 280 -23.34 0.72 -29.67
N ASP A 281 -24.31 0.74 -30.60
CA ASP A 281 -24.46 1.74 -31.67
C ASP A 281 -24.77 3.16 -31.15
N LEU A 282 -25.35 3.29 -29.94
CA LEU A 282 -25.72 4.59 -29.34
C LEU A 282 -24.49 5.52 -29.18
N PHE A 283 -23.33 4.91 -28.95
CA PHE A 283 -22.04 5.56 -28.75
C PHE A 283 -21.30 5.82 -30.08
N ALA A 284 -21.69 5.19 -31.19
CA ALA A 284 -20.97 5.29 -32.46
C ALA A 284 -21.05 6.67 -33.13
N PHE A 285 -22.04 7.50 -32.77
CA PHE A 285 -22.33 8.76 -33.48
C PHE A 285 -22.28 10.02 -32.60
N THR A 286 -22.09 9.91 -31.29
CA THR A 286 -22.01 11.06 -30.37
C THR A 286 -20.62 11.17 -29.75
N SER A 287 -19.98 12.34 -29.91
CA SER A 287 -18.63 12.58 -29.35
C SER A 287 -18.66 12.72 -27.83
N THR A 288 -19.76 13.24 -27.27
CA THR A 288 -19.91 13.44 -25.82
C THR A 288 -21.29 13.07 -25.32
N ILE A 289 -21.34 12.44 -24.15
CA ILE A 289 -22.57 12.00 -23.49
C ILE A 289 -22.62 12.58 -22.08
N ARG A 290 -23.83 12.91 -21.63
CA ARG A 290 -24.08 13.38 -20.27
C ARG A 290 -24.91 12.36 -19.51
N VAL A 291 -24.44 11.98 -18.34
CA VAL A 291 -25.15 11.11 -17.40
C VAL A 291 -25.27 11.78 -16.05
N PHE A 292 -26.28 11.40 -15.29
CA PHE A 292 -26.70 12.06 -14.07
C PHE A 292 -26.71 11.08 -12.90
N ARG A 293 -26.29 11.53 -11.73
CA ARG A 293 -26.40 10.77 -10.49
C ARG A 293 -26.80 11.70 -9.34
N GLY A 294 -27.96 11.45 -8.76
CA GLY A 294 -28.41 12.15 -7.56
C GLY A 294 -28.07 11.36 -6.30
N GLN A 295 -27.53 12.04 -5.29
CA GLN A 295 -27.24 11.43 -3.99
C GLN A 295 -27.12 12.47 -2.89
N TRP A 296 -27.09 11.98 -1.65
CA TRP A 296 -26.68 12.76 -0.50
C TRP A 296 -25.17 12.59 -0.28
N MET A 297 -24.51 13.65 0.20
CA MET A 297 -23.07 13.69 0.43
C MET A 297 -22.79 14.42 1.73
N ARG A 298 -21.75 14.01 2.48
CA ARG A 298 -21.39 14.73 3.72
C ARG A 298 -20.97 16.16 3.39
N ARG A 299 -21.38 17.12 4.23
CA ARG A 299 -21.01 18.54 4.05
C ARG A 299 -19.51 18.77 3.93
N GLN A 300 -18.70 18.04 4.70
CA GLN A 300 -17.25 18.14 4.63
C GLN A 300 -16.70 17.66 3.27
N GLU A 301 -17.18 16.53 2.77
CA GLU A 301 -16.78 15.97 1.47
C GLU A 301 -17.23 16.88 0.33
N PHE A 302 -18.46 17.40 0.39
CA PHE A 302 -18.94 18.39 -0.56
C PHE A 302 -18.07 19.66 -0.57
N LYS A 303 -17.66 20.14 0.61
CA LYS A 303 -16.77 21.30 0.73
C LYS A 303 -15.37 21.01 0.17
N GLU A 304 -14.85 19.80 0.39
CA GLU A 304 -13.56 19.37 -0.20
C GLU A 304 -13.63 19.39 -1.73
N LEU A 305 -14.69 18.83 -2.33
CA LEU A 305 -14.91 18.87 -3.78
C LEU A 305 -15.08 20.29 -4.32
N SER A 306 -15.85 21.12 -3.62
CA SER A 306 -16.08 22.53 -3.98
C SER A 306 -14.79 23.34 -4.03
N ASN A 307 -13.83 23.02 -3.15
CA ASN A 307 -12.52 23.67 -3.08
C ASN A 307 -11.48 23.05 -4.03
N SER A 308 -11.88 22.07 -4.85
CA SER A 308 -10.97 21.25 -5.64
C SER A 308 -11.33 21.26 -7.13
N ILE A 309 -11.89 22.36 -7.64
CA ILE A 309 -12.12 22.54 -9.07
C ILE A 309 -10.82 22.31 -9.86
N ASP A 310 -10.94 21.72 -11.04
CA ASP A 310 -9.89 21.24 -11.94
C ASP A 310 -9.03 20.08 -11.43
N ASN A 311 -9.22 19.63 -10.19
CA ASN A 311 -8.55 18.44 -9.66
C ASN A 311 -9.24 17.14 -10.06
N LEU A 312 -8.53 16.03 -9.88
CA LEU A 312 -9.03 14.69 -10.18
C LEU A 312 -9.76 14.10 -8.96
N VAL A 313 -10.77 13.30 -9.22
CA VAL A 313 -11.55 12.55 -8.25
C VAL A 313 -11.60 11.11 -8.71
N VAL A 314 -11.26 10.20 -7.81
CA VAL A 314 -11.34 8.77 -8.06
C VAL A 314 -12.53 8.20 -7.32
N VAL A 315 -13.28 7.34 -8.02
CA VAL A 315 -14.33 6.51 -7.44
C VAL A 315 -13.82 5.09 -7.27
N ASN A 316 -13.48 4.74 -6.03
CA ASN A 316 -13.04 3.38 -5.65
C ASN A 316 -14.24 2.45 -5.43
N SER A 317 -15.20 2.46 -6.35
CA SER A 317 -16.33 1.52 -6.40
C SER A 317 -16.96 1.57 -7.77
N PHE A 318 -17.83 0.62 -8.09
CA PHE A 318 -18.71 0.80 -9.24
C PHE A 318 -19.59 2.03 -9.00
N LEU A 319 -19.79 2.82 -10.05
CA LEU A 319 -20.61 4.03 -10.02
C LEU A 319 -21.75 3.85 -11.01
N SER A 320 -22.98 3.90 -10.52
CA SER A 320 -24.17 3.86 -11.39
C SER A 320 -24.64 5.30 -11.65
N ALA A 321 -24.95 5.61 -12.89
CA ALA A 321 -25.54 6.88 -13.32
C ALA A 321 -26.66 6.60 -14.32
N THR A 322 -27.47 7.60 -14.64
CA THR A 322 -28.58 7.45 -15.59
C THR A 322 -28.52 8.52 -16.67
N LEU A 323 -28.99 8.19 -17.88
CA LEU A 323 -29.19 9.18 -18.95
C LEU A 323 -30.36 10.15 -18.67
N ASN A 324 -31.19 9.86 -17.66
CA ASN A 324 -32.36 10.67 -17.31
C ASN A 324 -32.12 11.51 -16.03
N ASP A 325 -32.12 12.83 -16.18
CA ASP A 325 -31.93 13.76 -15.07
C ASP A 325 -33.07 13.70 -14.04
N THR A 326 -34.32 13.45 -14.45
CA THR A 326 -35.46 13.34 -13.53
C THR A 326 -35.32 12.13 -12.62
N THR A 327 -34.83 11.01 -13.15
CA THR A 327 -34.57 9.79 -12.38
C THR A 327 -33.48 10.05 -11.34
N ALA A 328 -32.39 10.72 -11.73
CA ALA A 328 -31.33 11.12 -10.80
C ALA A 328 -31.86 12.03 -9.67
N GLN A 329 -32.70 13.02 -9.99
CA GLN A 329 -33.29 13.90 -8.99
C GLN A 329 -34.24 13.16 -8.03
N HIS A 330 -34.97 12.14 -8.50
CA HIS A 330 -35.84 11.33 -7.66
C HIS A 330 -35.07 10.64 -6.51
N PHE A 331 -33.82 10.23 -6.74
CA PHE A 331 -32.95 9.69 -5.67
C PHE A 331 -32.56 10.71 -4.61
N ILE A 332 -32.52 12.01 -4.96
CA ILE A 332 -32.27 13.10 -4.02
C ILE A 332 -33.53 13.31 -3.16
N TYR A 333 -34.69 13.46 -3.80
CA TYR A 333 -35.94 13.77 -3.12
C TYR A 333 -36.53 12.60 -2.33
N GLY A 334 -36.18 11.36 -2.69
CA GLY A 334 -36.68 10.15 -2.04
C GLY A 334 -36.01 9.82 -0.70
N ALA A 335 -34.95 10.52 -0.29
CA ALA A 335 -34.25 10.25 0.97
C ALA A 335 -34.67 11.22 2.10
N GLN A 336 -34.56 10.78 3.35
CA GLN A 336 -34.87 11.62 4.51
C GLN A 336 -33.82 12.73 4.66
N ILE A 337 -34.29 13.96 4.91
CA ILE A 337 -33.42 15.13 5.11
C ILE A 337 -32.58 14.92 6.36
N ASN A 338 -31.27 14.97 6.20
CA ASN A 338 -30.30 14.95 7.29
C ASN A 338 -29.56 16.30 7.36
N GLU A 339 -29.44 16.88 8.54
CA GLU A 339 -28.77 18.18 8.73
C GLU A 339 -27.26 18.13 8.50
N THR A 340 -26.64 16.94 8.44
CA THR A 340 -25.18 16.80 8.25
C THR A 340 -24.76 16.56 6.79
N GLU A 341 -25.73 16.44 5.90
CA GLU A 341 -25.54 16.09 4.49
C GLU A 341 -26.02 17.20 3.56
N THR A 342 -25.52 17.17 2.33
CA THR A 342 -25.86 18.06 1.23
C THR A 342 -26.43 17.19 0.11
N PRO A 343 -27.65 17.48 -0.39
CA PRO A 343 -28.16 16.87 -1.60
C PRO A 343 -27.37 17.36 -2.81
N VAL A 344 -26.86 16.42 -3.61
CA VAL A 344 -25.97 16.69 -4.75
C VAL A 344 -26.47 15.98 -6.00
N LEU A 345 -26.56 16.72 -7.10
CA LEU A 345 -26.69 16.19 -8.45
C LEU A 345 -25.32 16.23 -9.14
N MET A 346 -24.77 15.06 -9.46
CA MET A 346 -23.57 14.95 -10.29
C MET A 346 -23.96 14.86 -11.75
N ILE A 347 -23.38 15.73 -12.57
CA ILE A 347 -23.47 15.69 -14.03
C ILE A 347 -22.12 15.22 -14.54
N ILE A 348 -22.08 14.07 -15.20
CA ILE A 348 -20.85 13.46 -15.68
C ILE A 348 -20.82 13.55 -17.21
N HIS A 349 -19.82 14.25 -17.71
CA HIS A 349 -19.50 14.39 -19.12
C HIS A 349 -18.55 13.25 -19.52
N ILE A 350 -18.96 12.46 -20.49
CA ILE A 350 -18.21 11.33 -21.02
C ILE A 350 -17.79 11.69 -22.44
N ASP A 351 -16.49 11.72 -22.70
CA ASP A 351 -15.96 11.74 -24.06
C ASP A 351 -15.77 10.29 -24.54
N ASN A 352 -16.58 9.90 -25.53
CA ASN A 352 -16.61 8.52 -26.00
C ASN A 352 -15.34 8.12 -26.78
N THR A 353 -14.49 9.10 -27.15
CA THR A 353 -13.23 8.84 -27.86
C THR A 353 -12.06 8.46 -26.94
N LEU A 354 -12.19 8.71 -25.62
CA LEU A 354 -11.06 8.65 -24.68
C LEU A 354 -11.05 7.44 -23.73
N ALA A 355 -12.17 6.71 -23.57
CA ALA A 355 -12.37 5.87 -22.37
C ALA A 355 -12.94 4.47 -22.65
N THR A 356 -12.27 3.68 -23.50
CA THR A 356 -12.63 2.27 -23.76
C THR A 356 -12.44 1.40 -22.51
N GLY A 357 -13.47 0.66 -22.13
CA GLY A 357 -13.50 -0.34 -21.05
C GLY A 357 -13.82 0.18 -19.65
N THR A 358 -14.24 1.44 -19.49
CA THR A 358 -14.45 2.08 -18.18
C THR A 358 -15.92 2.26 -17.79
N TYR A 359 -16.83 2.19 -18.75
CA TYR A 359 -18.28 2.25 -18.51
C TYR A 359 -19.03 1.53 -19.62
N ALA A 360 -20.27 1.14 -19.36
CA ALA A 360 -21.20 0.65 -20.37
C ALA A 360 -22.64 1.03 -20.03
N ASP A 361 -23.47 1.12 -21.07
CA ASP A 361 -24.93 1.10 -20.91
C ASP A 361 -25.34 -0.31 -20.50
N ILE A 362 -25.97 -0.41 -19.33
CA ILE A 362 -26.42 -1.66 -18.75
C ILE A 362 -27.95 -1.75 -18.69
N SER A 363 -28.68 -0.88 -19.39
CA SER A 363 -30.15 -0.88 -19.36
C SER A 363 -30.74 -2.24 -19.76
N SER A 364 -30.11 -2.96 -20.69
CA SER A 364 -30.49 -4.32 -21.11
C SER A 364 -30.08 -5.43 -20.13
N LEU A 365 -29.11 -5.15 -19.24
CA LEU A 365 -28.51 -6.11 -18.32
C LEU A 365 -28.96 -5.93 -16.86
N SER A 366 -29.41 -4.72 -16.50
CA SER A 366 -29.81 -4.35 -15.15
C SER A 366 -31.09 -5.06 -14.73
N ALA A 367 -31.25 -5.28 -13.43
CA ALA A 367 -32.52 -5.68 -12.84
C ALA A 367 -33.62 -4.62 -12.98
N PHE A 368 -33.26 -3.40 -13.39
CA PHE A 368 -34.16 -2.27 -13.61
C PHE A 368 -34.11 -1.80 -15.08
N PRO A 369 -34.77 -2.51 -16.02
CA PRO A 369 -34.64 -2.25 -17.45
C PRO A 369 -35.21 -0.89 -17.91
N ASP A 370 -36.08 -0.29 -17.09
CA ASP A 370 -36.65 1.03 -17.35
C ASP A 370 -35.69 2.17 -16.95
N GLU A 371 -34.68 1.88 -16.12
CA GLU A 371 -33.64 2.83 -15.76
C GLU A 371 -32.58 2.78 -16.86
N LYS A 372 -32.50 3.85 -17.67
CA LYS A 372 -31.44 4.02 -18.67
C LYS A 372 -30.07 4.17 -18.00
N GLU A 373 -29.54 3.08 -17.47
CA GLU A 373 -28.47 3.00 -16.49
C GLU A 373 -27.11 2.83 -17.18
N ILE A 374 -26.17 3.68 -16.80
CA ILE A 374 -24.76 3.62 -17.19
C ILE A 374 -23.96 3.20 -15.95
N LEU A 375 -23.23 2.10 -16.04
CA LEU A 375 -22.37 1.60 -14.96
C LEU A 375 -20.91 1.84 -15.30
N PHE A 376 -20.21 2.55 -14.42
CA PHE A 376 -18.76 2.75 -14.49
C PHE A 376 -18.03 1.72 -13.63
N THR A 377 -16.88 1.25 -14.12
CA THR A 377 -16.01 0.32 -13.39
C THR A 377 -15.35 0.99 -12.18
N ALA A 378 -14.99 0.19 -11.18
CA ALA A 378 -14.22 0.69 -10.05
C ALA A 378 -12.86 1.22 -10.51
N GLY A 379 -12.50 2.42 -10.06
CA GLY A 379 -11.24 3.06 -10.47
C GLY A 379 -11.38 4.17 -11.50
N CYS A 380 -12.60 4.47 -11.95
CA CYS A 380 -12.83 5.60 -12.85
C CYS A 380 -12.36 6.92 -12.24
N VAL A 381 -11.72 7.72 -13.09
CA VAL A 381 -11.17 9.02 -12.73
C VAL A 381 -11.98 10.12 -13.41
N PHE A 382 -12.37 11.10 -12.62
CA PHE A 382 -13.14 12.25 -13.08
C PHE A 382 -12.42 13.53 -12.74
N ARG A 383 -12.46 14.53 -13.60
CA ARG A 383 -12.02 15.89 -13.28
C ARG A 383 -13.21 16.71 -12.83
N ILE A 384 -13.07 17.42 -11.72
CA ILE A 384 -14.10 18.37 -11.26
C ILE A 384 -14.05 19.59 -12.17
N LYS A 385 -15.11 19.83 -12.94
CA LYS A 385 -15.20 20.98 -13.84
C LYS A 385 -15.83 22.18 -13.18
N ASN A 386 -16.87 21.94 -12.38
CA ASN A 386 -17.58 23.03 -11.73
C ASN A 386 -18.37 22.52 -10.51
N VAL A 387 -18.59 23.39 -9.53
CA VAL A 387 -19.50 23.15 -8.40
C VAL A 387 -20.33 24.40 -8.17
N TYR A 388 -21.65 24.27 -8.27
CA TYR A 388 -22.57 25.40 -8.15
C TYR A 388 -23.92 24.99 -7.58
N LYS A 389 -24.76 25.97 -7.25
CA LYS A 389 -26.15 25.76 -6.84
C LYS A 389 -27.02 26.77 -7.56
N ASN A 390 -28.00 26.31 -8.34
CA ASN A 390 -28.89 27.22 -9.03
C ASN A 390 -29.91 27.83 -8.06
N PRO A 391 -30.34 29.08 -8.30
CA PRO A 391 -31.45 29.67 -7.56
C PRO A 391 -32.73 28.87 -7.77
N GLY A 392 -33.31 28.34 -6.68
CA GLY A 392 -34.55 27.55 -6.70
C GLY A 392 -34.34 26.04 -6.56
N ASP A 393 -33.13 25.53 -6.83
CA ASP A 393 -32.83 24.10 -6.65
C ASP A 393 -32.62 23.77 -5.17
N GLN A 394 -33.18 22.64 -4.74
CA GLN A 394 -32.95 22.11 -3.39
C GLN A 394 -31.60 21.39 -3.25
N PHE A 395 -30.93 21.12 -4.36
CA PHE A 395 -29.64 20.42 -4.43
C PHE A 395 -28.52 21.32 -4.98
N SER A 396 -27.28 20.94 -4.72
CA SER A 396 -26.10 21.51 -5.39
C SER A 396 -25.70 20.63 -6.56
N THR A 397 -25.09 21.22 -7.59
CA THR A 397 -24.62 20.52 -8.79
C THR A 397 -23.11 20.43 -8.79
N ILE A 398 -22.59 19.24 -9.13
CA ILE A 398 -21.16 19.01 -9.40
C ILE A 398 -21.03 18.52 -10.85
N GLU A 399 -20.29 19.26 -11.67
CA GLU A 399 -19.94 18.84 -13.02
C GLU A 399 -18.61 18.12 -13.02
N LEU A 400 -18.62 16.90 -13.56
CA LEU A 400 -17.49 16.00 -13.65
C LEU A 400 -17.22 15.68 -15.12
N ALA A 401 -15.96 15.56 -15.51
CA ALA A 401 -15.58 15.03 -16.82
C ALA A 401 -14.79 13.73 -16.65
N LEU A 402 -15.23 12.64 -17.28
CA LEU A 402 -14.46 11.40 -17.34
C LEU A 402 -13.10 11.71 -17.97
N SER A 403 -12.02 11.39 -17.25
CA SER A 403 -10.66 11.78 -17.64
C SER A 403 -9.77 10.55 -17.78
N SER A 404 -8.90 10.56 -18.79
CA SER A 404 -7.96 9.48 -19.09
C SER A 404 -6.67 9.61 -18.28
N GLN A 405 -6.70 9.36 -16.97
CA GLN A 405 -5.51 9.31 -16.08
C GLN A 405 -4.39 10.31 -16.47
N ASP A 406 -4.68 11.62 -16.44
CA ASP A 406 -3.90 12.69 -17.10
C ASP A 406 -2.53 13.03 -16.46
N ASP A 407 -1.97 12.17 -15.60
CA ASP A 407 -0.58 12.31 -15.14
C ASP A 407 0.28 11.35 -15.98
N SER A 408 0.89 11.87 -17.05
CA SER A 408 1.70 11.07 -17.97
C SER A 408 2.83 10.32 -17.25
N GLU A 409 3.46 10.96 -16.25
CA GLU A 409 4.56 10.37 -15.47
C GLU A 409 4.07 9.19 -14.62
N LEU A 410 2.92 9.33 -13.95
CA LEU A 410 2.35 8.23 -13.16
C LEU A 410 1.70 7.15 -14.00
N ARG A 411 1.18 7.49 -15.18
CA ARG A 411 0.66 6.53 -16.16
C ARG A 411 1.78 5.64 -16.69
N GLU A 412 2.98 6.18 -16.90
CA GLU A 412 4.15 5.38 -17.25
C GLU A 412 4.48 4.39 -16.12
N THR A 413 4.50 4.83 -14.86
CA THR A 413 4.70 3.94 -13.70
C THR A 413 3.61 2.86 -13.60
N TYR A 414 2.34 3.23 -13.75
CA TYR A 414 1.23 2.28 -13.75
C TYR A 414 1.39 1.23 -14.87
N ASN A 415 1.64 1.67 -16.11
CA ASN A 415 1.80 0.78 -17.25
C ASN A 415 3.01 -0.14 -17.06
N TYR A 416 4.14 0.39 -16.56
CA TYR A 416 5.32 -0.41 -16.25
C TYR A 416 4.99 -1.50 -15.22
N ILE A 417 4.34 -1.15 -14.10
CA ILE A 417 3.95 -2.16 -13.09
C ILE A 417 2.95 -3.17 -13.68
N ARG A 418 1.94 -2.70 -14.42
CA ARG A 418 0.91 -3.53 -15.07
C ARG A 418 1.51 -4.53 -16.05
N ASP A 419 2.46 -4.10 -16.86
CA ASP A 419 3.10 -4.92 -17.89
C ASP A 419 4.10 -5.91 -17.29
N GLY A 420 4.58 -5.64 -16.08
CA GLY A 420 5.36 -6.59 -15.28
C GLY A 420 4.52 -7.74 -14.69
N LEU A 421 3.20 -7.57 -14.55
CA LEU A 421 2.31 -8.61 -14.04
C LEU A 421 2.23 -9.82 -15.00
N ALA A 422 2.03 -11.01 -14.42
CA ALA A 422 1.74 -12.19 -15.22
C ALA A 422 0.42 -12.04 -16.02
N LYS A 423 0.33 -12.72 -17.17
CA LYS A 423 -0.90 -12.75 -17.99
C LYS A 423 -2.07 -13.39 -17.25
N GLU A 424 -1.81 -14.53 -16.60
CA GLU A 424 -2.75 -15.19 -15.69
C GLU A 424 -2.24 -15.02 -14.26
N ILE A 425 -3.14 -14.68 -13.34
CA ILE A 425 -2.80 -14.46 -11.93
C ILE A 425 -3.48 -15.51 -11.07
N ASP A 426 -2.73 -16.14 -10.19
CA ASP A 426 -3.24 -17.02 -9.14
C ASP A 426 -3.24 -16.29 -7.80
N PHE A 427 -3.71 -16.96 -6.74
CA PHE A 427 -3.66 -16.41 -5.38
C PHE A 427 -2.22 -16.03 -4.96
N ASN A 428 -1.19 -16.71 -5.44
CA ASN A 428 0.19 -16.31 -5.17
C ASN A 428 0.55 -14.98 -5.83
N GLY A 429 0.18 -14.77 -7.09
CA GLY A 429 0.36 -13.49 -7.78
C GLY A 429 -0.42 -12.37 -7.11
N LEU A 430 -1.64 -12.63 -6.65
CA LEU A 430 -2.43 -11.66 -5.91
C LEU A 430 -1.80 -11.33 -4.54
N GLY A 431 -1.26 -12.33 -3.84
CA GLY A 431 -0.50 -12.17 -2.61
C GLY A 431 0.75 -11.32 -2.80
N GLU A 432 1.47 -11.49 -3.91
CA GLU A 432 2.63 -10.64 -4.27
C GLU A 432 2.21 -9.19 -4.54
N VAL A 433 1.06 -8.95 -5.19
CA VAL A 433 0.53 -7.59 -5.39
C VAL A 433 0.19 -6.96 -4.05
N LEU A 434 -0.58 -7.64 -3.20
CA LEU A 434 -0.96 -7.14 -1.87
C LEU A 434 0.25 -6.89 -0.98
N PHE A 435 1.29 -7.72 -1.07
CA PHE A 435 2.55 -7.49 -0.38
C PHE A 435 3.17 -6.15 -0.79
N LYS A 436 3.24 -5.85 -2.09
CA LYS A 436 3.75 -4.56 -2.60
C LYS A 436 2.86 -3.37 -2.25
N MET A 437 1.58 -3.60 -1.96
CA MET A 437 0.68 -2.60 -1.42
C MET A 437 0.89 -2.37 0.09
N ASN A 438 1.75 -3.16 0.73
CA ASN A 438 1.93 -3.25 2.18
C ASN A 438 0.70 -3.79 2.93
N GLU A 439 -0.17 -4.54 2.24
CA GLU A 439 -1.33 -5.24 2.81
C GLU A 439 -0.95 -6.64 3.29
N LEU A 440 -0.01 -6.69 4.24
CA LEU A 440 0.71 -7.91 4.65
C LEU A 440 -0.23 -9.04 5.12
N LYS A 441 -1.31 -8.70 5.83
CA LYS A 441 -2.27 -9.70 6.33
C LYS A 441 -3.09 -10.35 5.21
N SER A 442 -3.56 -9.56 4.24
CA SER A 442 -4.33 -10.10 3.11
C SER A 442 -3.40 -10.82 2.12
N SER A 443 -2.14 -10.39 1.99
CA SER A 443 -1.09 -11.12 1.28
C SER A 443 -0.86 -12.52 1.89
N GLU A 444 -0.73 -12.61 3.21
CA GLU A 444 -0.57 -13.88 3.93
C GLU A 444 -1.75 -14.82 3.67
N LYS A 445 -2.98 -14.30 3.74
CA LYS A 445 -4.20 -15.08 3.46
C LYS A 445 -4.21 -15.60 2.03
N CYS A 446 -3.78 -14.81 1.05
CA CYS A 446 -3.69 -15.25 -0.34
C CYS A 446 -2.70 -16.41 -0.51
N HIS A 447 -1.49 -16.32 0.06
CA HIS A 447 -0.52 -17.40 -0.01
C HIS A 447 -0.98 -18.68 0.69
N LYS A 448 -1.70 -18.55 1.84
CA LYS A 448 -2.34 -19.69 2.50
C LYS A 448 -3.44 -20.30 1.66
N ARG A 449 -4.32 -19.48 1.09
CA ARG A 449 -5.40 -19.95 0.21
C ARG A 449 -4.84 -20.69 -1.00
N ALA A 450 -3.76 -20.19 -1.57
CA ALA A 450 -3.05 -20.86 -2.67
C ALA A 450 -2.58 -22.28 -2.31
N LEU A 451 -2.27 -22.59 -1.04
CA LEU A 451 -1.87 -23.94 -0.61
C LEU A 451 -3.05 -24.91 -0.45
N GLU A 452 -4.23 -24.36 -0.18
CA GLU A 452 -5.48 -25.11 0.02
C GLU A 452 -6.14 -25.48 -1.32
N MET A 453 -5.75 -24.84 -2.42
CA MET A 453 -6.37 -25.08 -3.72
C MET A 453 -6.10 -26.49 -4.27
N PRO A 454 -7.13 -27.20 -4.76
CA PRO A 454 -6.98 -28.59 -5.23
C PRO A 454 -6.00 -28.76 -6.40
N SER A 455 -5.85 -27.73 -7.24
CA SER A 455 -5.02 -27.74 -8.45
C SER A 455 -3.56 -27.29 -8.24
N THR A 456 -3.12 -27.13 -6.98
CA THR A 456 -1.82 -26.52 -6.69
C THR A 456 -0.68 -27.47 -7.03
N ASN A 457 0.01 -27.22 -8.14
CA ASN A 457 1.18 -27.99 -8.51
C ASN A 457 2.35 -27.72 -7.54
N ASP A 458 3.35 -28.59 -7.53
CA ASP A 458 4.47 -28.51 -6.59
C ASP A 458 5.21 -27.16 -6.67
N LEU A 459 5.38 -26.60 -7.86
CA LEU A 459 6.03 -25.30 -8.05
C LEU A 459 5.19 -24.13 -7.51
N GLN A 460 3.87 -24.18 -7.64
CA GLN A 460 2.94 -23.22 -7.06
C GLN A 460 2.95 -23.30 -5.53
N ARG A 461 2.99 -24.51 -4.96
CA ARG A 461 3.16 -24.69 -3.49
C ARG A 461 4.46 -24.03 -3.03
N LEU A 462 5.57 -24.27 -3.73
CA LEU A 462 6.86 -23.64 -3.44
C LEU A 462 6.80 -22.11 -3.54
N ARG A 463 6.04 -21.55 -4.49
CA ARG A 463 5.82 -20.10 -4.59
C ARG A 463 5.03 -19.56 -3.38
N SER A 464 4.03 -20.29 -2.89
CA SER A 464 3.32 -19.92 -1.65
C SER A 464 4.25 -19.90 -0.45
N PHE A 465 5.13 -20.90 -0.32
CA PHE A 465 6.12 -20.93 0.76
C PHE A 465 7.11 -19.77 0.68
N ASP A 466 7.57 -19.39 -0.52
CA ASP A 466 8.40 -18.19 -0.69
C ASP A 466 7.65 -16.92 -0.23
N GLY A 467 6.38 -16.75 -0.61
CA GLY A 467 5.57 -15.61 -0.18
C GLY A 467 5.40 -15.53 1.34
N LEU A 468 5.12 -16.67 1.99
CA LEU A 468 5.00 -16.76 3.45
C LEU A 468 6.33 -16.54 4.16
N ALA A 469 7.44 -17.05 3.62
CA ALA A 469 8.77 -16.82 4.17
C ALA A 469 9.17 -15.35 4.08
N HIS A 470 8.87 -14.71 2.96
CA HIS A 470 9.12 -13.29 2.77
C HIS A 470 8.32 -12.42 3.75
N LEU A 471 7.04 -12.72 3.97
CA LEU A 471 6.23 -12.09 5.01
C LEU A 471 6.82 -12.29 6.42
N ASN A 472 7.36 -13.47 6.71
CA ASN A 472 8.05 -13.71 7.98
C ASN A 472 9.29 -12.81 8.12
N GLY A 473 10.06 -12.63 7.05
CA GLY A 473 11.18 -11.69 7.00
C GLY A 473 10.75 -10.25 7.34
N GLU A 474 9.67 -9.76 6.73
CA GLU A 474 9.12 -8.43 7.02
C GLU A 474 8.65 -8.27 8.48
N PHE A 475 8.13 -9.34 9.09
CA PHE A 475 7.78 -9.33 10.52
C PHE A 475 9.01 -9.41 11.45
N GLY A 476 10.21 -9.60 10.90
CA GLY A 476 11.48 -9.71 11.62
C GLY A 476 11.89 -11.15 11.95
N ASN A 477 11.14 -12.16 11.49
CA ASN A 477 11.39 -13.58 11.75
C ASN A 477 12.38 -14.19 10.73
N HIS A 478 13.55 -13.57 10.58
CA HIS A 478 14.53 -13.90 9.53
C HIS A 478 15.07 -15.34 9.60
N GLU A 479 15.20 -15.93 10.80
CA GLU A 479 15.65 -17.32 10.93
C GLU A 479 14.64 -18.32 10.35
N THR A 480 13.35 -18.10 10.64
CA THR A 480 12.26 -18.90 10.09
C THR A 480 12.16 -18.72 8.58
N ALA A 481 12.23 -17.47 8.11
CA ALA A 481 12.24 -17.16 6.68
C ALA A 481 13.40 -17.85 5.95
N LEU A 482 14.62 -17.78 6.51
CA LEU A 482 15.80 -18.45 5.96
C LEU A 482 15.61 -19.96 5.87
N LYS A 483 15.07 -20.58 6.92
CA LYS A 483 14.81 -22.04 6.94
C LYS A 483 13.89 -22.44 5.79
N ILE A 484 12.78 -21.72 5.61
CA ILE A 484 11.80 -22.01 4.55
C ILE A 484 12.41 -21.76 3.18
N HIS A 485 13.05 -20.61 2.93
CA HIS A 485 13.65 -20.31 1.63
C HIS A 485 14.75 -21.31 1.24
N LYS A 486 15.54 -21.83 2.19
CA LYS A 486 16.51 -22.89 1.91
C LYS A 486 15.84 -24.22 1.55
N GLN A 487 14.74 -24.57 2.21
CA GLN A 487 13.96 -25.76 1.85
C GLN A 487 13.37 -25.62 0.44
N VAL A 488 12.81 -24.45 0.11
CA VAL A 488 12.29 -24.15 -1.22
C VAL A 488 13.40 -24.23 -2.28
N LEU A 489 14.55 -23.62 -2.02
CA LEU A 489 15.72 -23.67 -2.90
C LEU A 489 16.13 -25.11 -3.21
N ASN A 490 16.30 -25.93 -2.17
CA ASN A 490 16.71 -27.32 -2.33
C ASN A 490 15.69 -28.10 -3.17
N LYS A 491 14.38 -27.94 -2.92
CA LYS A 491 13.34 -28.58 -3.73
C LYS A 491 13.38 -28.11 -5.18
N ARG A 492 13.55 -26.81 -5.45
CA ARG A 492 13.68 -26.30 -6.83
C ARG A 492 14.88 -26.89 -7.56
N ILE A 493 16.05 -26.99 -6.92
CA ILE A 493 17.24 -27.60 -7.53
C ILE A 493 17.01 -29.08 -7.89
N HIS A 494 16.20 -29.81 -7.12
CA HIS A 494 15.87 -31.20 -7.43
C HIS A 494 14.85 -31.36 -8.57
N HIS A 495 13.89 -30.43 -8.69
CA HIS A 495 12.79 -30.54 -9.67
C HIS A 495 13.01 -29.75 -10.96
N LEU A 496 13.92 -28.77 -10.96
CA LEU A 496 14.19 -27.87 -12.08
C LEU A 496 15.66 -27.98 -12.50
N SER A 497 15.98 -27.40 -13.66
CA SER A 497 17.37 -27.19 -14.05
C SER A 497 18.08 -26.32 -13.00
N PRO A 498 19.35 -26.59 -12.65
CA PRO A 498 20.13 -25.72 -11.75
C PRO A 498 20.22 -24.26 -12.23
N ASN A 499 20.08 -24.03 -13.54
CA ASN A 499 20.09 -22.71 -14.16
C ASN A 499 18.67 -22.16 -14.44
N ASP A 500 17.64 -22.76 -13.82
CA ASP A 500 16.28 -22.22 -13.89
C ASP A 500 16.16 -20.90 -13.12
N LYS A 501 15.47 -19.93 -13.70
CA LYS A 501 15.23 -18.61 -13.08
C LYS A 501 14.62 -18.69 -11.68
N LEU A 502 13.79 -19.69 -11.38
CA LEU A 502 13.21 -19.88 -10.04
C LEU A 502 14.23 -20.34 -9.01
N VAL A 503 15.26 -21.10 -9.43
CA VAL A 503 16.41 -21.44 -8.57
C VAL A 503 17.20 -20.17 -8.27
N GLY A 504 17.47 -19.35 -9.29
CA GLY A 504 18.07 -18.03 -9.10
C GLY A 504 17.27 -17.14 -8.14
N LYS A 505 15.94 -17.07 -8.27
CA LYS A 505 15.06 -16.32 -7.37
C LYS A 505 15.18 -16.79 -5.92
N SER A 506 15.22 -18.10 -5.70
CA SER A 506 15.45 -18.67 -4.37
C SER A 506 16.82 -18.30 -3.79
N HIS A 507 17.88 -18.26 -4.60
CA HIS A 507 19.18 -17.77 -4.14
C HIS A 507 19.12 -16.31 -3.68
N VAL A 508 18.38 -15.44 -4.38
CA VAL A 508 18.19 -14.05 -3.92
C VAL A 508 17.50 -13.99 -2.56
N TYR A 509 16.41 -14.73 -2.37
CA TYR A 509 15.71 -14.76 -1.07
C TYR A 509 16.61 -15.26 0.07
N VAL A 510 17.34 -16.35 -0.15
CA VAL A 510 18.31 -16.84 0.85
C VAL A 510 19.40 -15.79 1.12
N GLY A 511 19.86 -15.06 0.11
CA GLY A 511 20.81 -13.96 0.25
C GLY A 511 20.28 -12.82 1.12
N ILE A 512 19.02 -12.41 0.91
CA ILE A 512 18.34 -11.38 1.72
C ILE A 512 18.32 -11.80 3.19
N GLU A 513 17.88 -13.02 3.49
CA GLU A 513 17.81 -13.47 4.88
C GLU A 513 19.19 -13.56 5.54
N TYR A 514 20.23 -14.02 4.83
CA TYR A 514 21.59 -13.98 5.36
C TYR A 514 22.10 -12.55 5.61
N TYR A 515 21.72 -11.58 4.78
CA TYR A 515 22.05 -10.18 5.01
C TYR A 515 21.40 -9.64 6.30
N HIS A 516 20.11 -9.91 6.51
CA HIS A 516 19.42 -9.51 7.73
C HIS A 516 20.02 -10.17 8.98
N LEU A 517 20.45 -11.43 8.87
CA LEU A 517 21.16 -12.18 9.91
C LEU A 517 22.66 -11.81 10.03
N LYS A 518 23.13 -10.77 9.32
CA LYS A 518 24.51 -10.27 9.36
C LYS A 518 25.58 -11.28 8.89
N GLN A 519 25.19 -12.30 8.14
CA GLN A 519 26.10 -13.27 7.53
C GLN A 519 26.48 -12.82 6.11
N LEU A 520 27.24 -11.73 6.03
CA LEU A 520 27.47 -10.94 4.82
C LEU A 520 28.14 -11.73 3.68
N ASP A 521 29.14 -12.56 3.97
CA ASP A 521 29.84 -13.35 2.93
C ASP A 521 28.93 -14.43 2.33
N LYS A 522 28.02 -15.00 3.12
CA LYS A 522 26.99 -15.93 2.61
C LYS A 522 25.97 -15.20 1.76
N ALA A 523 25.56 -13.99 2.16
CA ALA A 523 24.67 -13.17 1.36
C ALA A 523 25.27 -12.89 -0.03
N LEU A 524 26.53 -12.43 -0.10
CA LEU A 524 27.26 -12.22 -1.35
C LEU A 524 27.32 -13.48 -2.21
N PHE A 525 27.71 -14.62 -1.63
CA PHE A 525 27.76 -15.89 -2.35
C PHE A 525 26.41 -16.22 -3.03
N HIS A 526 25.30 -16.04 -2.30
CA HIS A 526 23.97 -16.32 -2.82
C HIS A 526 23.56 -15.31 -3.91
N TYR A 527 23.87 -14.02 -3.76
CA TYR A 527 23.63 -13.03 -4.81
C TYR A 527 24.45 -13.25 -6.07
N GLU A 528 25.73 -13.62 -5.94
CA GLU A 528 26.60 -13.98 -7.07
C GLU A 528 26.10 -15.22 -7.81
N LYS A 529 25.66 -16.24 -7.05
CA LYS A 529 25.05 -17.45 -7.64
C LYS A 529 23.78 -17.15 -8.41
N ALA A 530 22.90 -16.32 -7.84
CA ALA A 530 21.71 -15.87 -8.55
C ALA A 530 22.08 -15.07 -9.80
N LEU A 531 23.01 -14.12 -9.73
CA LEU A 531 23.45 -13.34 -10.88
C LEU A 531 24.00 -14.24 -12.01
N GLN A 532 24.78 -15.27 -11.66
CA GLN A 532 25.29 -16.27 -12.61
C GLN A 532 24.15 -16.94 -13.38
N ILE A 533 23.11 -17.40 -12.68
CA ILE A 533 21.93 -18.05 -13.28
C ILE A 533 21.17 -17.05 -14.17
N TYR A 534 20.95 -15.82 -13.70
CA TYR A 534 20.21 -14.81 -14.43
C TYR A 534 20.94 -14.29 -15.67
N ASN A 535 22.27 -14.37 -15.73
CA ASN A 535 23.05 -14.06 -16.94
C ASN A 535 22.78 -15.05 -18.09
N GLU A 536 22.34 -16.28 -17.78
CA GLU A 536 21.94 -17.26 -18.79
C GLU A 536 20.47 -17.10 -19.22
N CYS A 537 19.64 -16.52 -18.34
CA CYS A 537 18.20 -16.40 -18.54
C CYS A 537 17.76 -15.11 -19.24
N TYR A 538 18.55 -14.03 -19.17
CA TYR A 538 18.13 -12.70 -19.59
C TYR A 538 19.23 -11.98 -20.39
N PRO A 539 18.86 -11.06 -21.31
CA PRO A 539 19.82 -10.23 -22.01
C PRO A 539 20.46 -9.22 -21.06
N ALA A 540 21.71 -8.84 -21.31
CA ALA A 540 22.54 -8.02 -20.40
C ALA A 540 21.94 -6.65 -19.95
N ASN A 541 20.92 -6.14 -20.65
CA ASN A 541 20.22 -4.90 -20.33
C ASN A 541 18.89 -5.11 -19.56
N HIS A 542 18.59 -6.34 -19.12
CA HIS A 542 17.34 -6.62 -18.43
C HIS A 542 17.27 -5.89 -17.07
N PRO A 543 16.14 -5.26 -16.72
CA PRO A 543 16.02 -4.44 -15.51
C PRO A 543 16.36 -5.21 -14.23
N VAL A 544 16.12 -6.53 -14.17
CA VAL A 544 16.45 -7.36 -12.99
C VAL A 544 17.89 -7.19 -12.48
N TYR A 545 18.84 -6.80 -13.34
CA TYR A 545 20.24 -6.60 -12.94
C TYR A 545 20.47 -5.41 -12.00
N PHE A 546 19.59 -4.41 -11.97
CA PHE A 546 19.69 -3.33 -10.98
C PHE A 546 19.51 -3.90 -9.56
N GLN A 547 18.63 -4.88 -9.36
CA GLN A 547 18.33 -5.47 -8.05
C GLN A 547 19.55 -6.20 -7.49
N PHE A 548 20.29 -6.91 -8.36
CA PHE A 548 21.54 -7.56 -8.00
C PHE A 548 22.62 -6.54 -7.60
N ALA A 549 22.80 -5.51 -8.44
CA ALA A 549 23.76 -4.46 -8.17
C ALA A 549 23.43 -3.74 -6.84
N ASN A 550 22.15 -3.44 -6.58
CA ASN A 550 21.69 -2.90 -5.31
C ASN A 550 21.99 -3.83 -4.14
N ASN A 551 21.58 -5.09 -4.20
CA ASN A 551 21.76 -6.04 -3.10
C ASN A 551 23.25 -6.27 -2.77
N VAL A 552 24.11 -6.33 -3.77
CA VAL A 552 25.57 -6.41 -3.59
C VAL A 552 26.11 -5.12 -2.96
N ALA A 553 25.64 -3.95 -3.41
CA ALA A 553 26.03 -2.67 -2.80
C ALA A 553 25.66 -2.59 -1.31
N VAL A 554 24.45 -3.03 -0.97
CA VAL A 554 23.96 -3.07 0.41
C VAL A 554 24.85 -3.96 1.29
N VAL A 555 25.32 -5.10 0.76
CA VAL A 555 26.26 -5.95 1.51
C VAL A 555 27.63 -5.27 1.65
N TYR A 556 28.18 -4.67 0.61
CA TYR A 556 29.45 -3.93 0.72
C TYR A 556 29.35 -2.78 1.72
N ALA A 557 28.24 -2.05 1.74
CA ALA A 557 28.01 -1.00 2.72
C ALA A 557 27.93 -1.56 4.15
N ALA A 558 27.30 -2.72 4.35
CA ALA A 558 27.31 -3.41 5.64
C ALA A 558 28.71 -3.93 6.06
N LYS A 559 29.61 -4.14 5.09
CA LYS A 559 31.05 -4.39 5.31
C LYS A 559 31.87 -3.11 5.47
N ILE A 560 31.24 -1.93 5.48
CA ILE A 560 31.87 -0.60 5.61
C ILE A 560 32.73 -0.27 4.35
N GLU A 561 32.49 -0.95 3.23
CA GLU A 561 33.18 -0.73 1.95
C GLU A 561 32.38 0.24 1.05
N TYR A 562 32.13 1.45 1.55
CA TYR A 562 31.23 2.44 0.92
C TYR A 562 31.62 2.84 -0.51
N GLY A 563 32.92 2.87 -0.84
CA GLY A 563 33.39 3.14 -2.20
C GLY A 563 32.93 2.08 -3.20
N LYS A 564 32.99 0.79 -2.83
CA LYS A 564 32.47 -0.30 -3.67
C LYS A 564 30.96 -0.26 -3.75
N ALA A 565 30.29 -0.01 -2.62
CA ALA A 565 28.84 0.15 -2.58
C ALA A 565 28.36 1.23 -3.56
N ARG A 566 29.04 2.39 -3.59
CA ARG A 566 28.74 3.49 -4.52
C ARG A 566 28.81 3.04 -5.98
N ILE A 567 29.90 2.40 -6.39
CA ILE A 567 30.09 1.92 -7.77
C ILE A 567 28.95 0.98 -8.19
N HIS A 568 28.55 0.07 -7.29
CA HIS A 568 27.45 -0.85 -7.57
C HIS A 568 26.08 -0.14 -7.65
N LEU A 569 25.84 0.90 -6.85
CA LEU A 569 24.61 1.70 -6.93
C LEU A 569 24.57 2.59 -8.17
N GLU A 570 25.69 3.20 -8.56
CA GLU A 570 25.83 3.95 -9.82
C GLU A 570 25.51 3.05 -11.01
N LYS A 571 26.04 1.81 -11.00
CA LYS A 571 25.69 0.80 -12.00
C LYS A 571 24.21 0.42 -11.99
N ALA A 572 23.59 0.29 -10.80
CA ALA A 572 22.16 0.00 -10.69
C ALA A 572 21.30 1.11 -11.32
N ASP A 573 21.66 2.36 -11.04
CA ASP A 573 21.02 3.57 -11.58
C ASP A 573 21.18 3.67 -13.11
N GLU A 574 22.36 3.34 -13.65
CA GLU A 574 22.58 3.22 -15.09
C GLU A 574 21.70 2.14 -15.74
N ILE A 575 21.55 0.97 -15.11
CA ILE A 575 20.70 -0.11 -15.62
C ILE A 575 19.23 0.31 -15.62
N LEU A 576 18.75 0.98 -14.57
CA LEU A 576 17.37 1.48 -14.53
C LEU A 576 17.08 2.45 -15.67
N ARG A 577 17.97 3.41 -15.91
CA ARG A 577 17.87 4.35 -17.05
C ARG A 577 17.88 3.62 -18.38
N ALA A 578 18.82 2.69 -18.58
CA ALA A 578 18.94 1.94 -19.83
C ALA A 578 17.73 1.02 -20.10
N ALA A 579 17.07 0.53 -19.05
CA ALA A 579 15.87 -0.30 -19.13
C ALA A 579 14.57 0.53 -19.23
N ASN A 580 14.65 1.86 -19.35
CA ASN A 580 13.50 2.77 -19.40
C ASN A 580 12.53 2.58 -18.22
N VAL A 581 13.06 2.31 -17.02
CA VAL A 581 12.23 2.29 -15.81
C VAL A 581 11.79 3.73 -15.51
N PRO A 582 10.49 4.00 -15.31
CA PRO A 582 10.01 5.36 -15.05
C PRO A 582 10.73 6.01 -13.87
N GLU A 583 11.04 7.30 -13.96
CA GLU A 583 11.71 8.03 -12.86
C GLU A 583 10.86 8.08 -11.59
N THR A 584 9.53 7.98 -11.73
CA THR A 584 8.55 7.92 -10.65
C THR A 584 8.37 6.51 -10.06
N HIS A 585 9.04 5.49 -10.59
CA HIS A 585 8.91 4.11 -10.12
C HIS A 585 9.57 3.91 -8.74
N PRO A 586 8.96 3.10 -7.83
CA PRO A 586 9.54 2.82 -6.51
C PRO A 586 10.97 2.24 -6.53
N ASP A 587 11.33 1.46 -7.54
CA ASP A 587 12.69 0.91 -7.70
C ASP A 587 13.74 2.02 -7.86
N THR A 588 13.43 3.09 -8.61
CA THR A 588 14.29 4.28 -8.77
C THR A 588 14.50 4.97 -7.42
N ALA A 589 13.43 5.12 -6.63
CA ALA A 589 13.54 5.68 -5.29
C ALA A 589 14.42 4.84 -4.36
N THR A 590 14.35 3.51 -4.47
CA THR A 590 15.20 2.61 -3.68
C THR A 590 16.69 2.80 -3.97
N ILE A 591 17.07 2.93 -5.24
CA ILE A 591 18.46 3.20 -5.61
C ILE A 591 18.91 4.58 -5.13
N LEU A 592 18.11 5.63 -5.35
CA LEU A 592 18.43 6.98 -4.87
C LEU A 592 18.56 7.04 -3.35
N SER A 593 17.64 6.40 -2.62
CA SER A 593 17.70 6.27 -1.16
C SER A 593 19.01 5.62 -0.73
N ASN A 594 19.40 4.49 -1.34
CA ASN A 594 20.63 3.78 -0.98
C ASN A 594 21.89 4.57 -1.35
N ILE A 595 21.88 5.33 -2.45
CA ILE A 595 22.94 6.28 -2.79
C ILE A 595 23.07 7.35 -1.70
N GLY A 596 21.95 7.93 -1.26
CA GLY A 596 21.92 8.88 -0.16
C GLY A 596 22.49 8.32 1.15
N VAL A 597 22.22 7.04 1.46
CA VAL A 597 22.82 6.37 2.61
C VAL A 597 24.34 6.28 2.49
N VAL A 598 24.86 5.92 1.31
CA VAL A 598 26.32 5.87 1.06
C VAL A 598 26.96 7.25 1.24
N PHE A 599 26.38 8.31 0.67
CA PHE A 599 26.89 9.67 0.84
C PHE A 599 26.92 10.11 2.30
N SER A 600 25.89 9.73 3.07
CA SER A 600 25.85 10.04 4.49
C SER A 600 26.99 9.38 5.26
N HIS A 601 27.35 8.13 4.93
CA HIS A 601 28.50 7.44 5.53
C HIS A 601 29.86 7.97 5.04
N LEU A 602 29.88 8.67 3.92
CA LEU A 602 31.04 9.39 3.40
C LEU A 602 31.10 10.83 3.95
N ASN A 603 30.31 11.18 4.96
CA ASN A 603 30.21 12.51 5.59
C ASN A 603 29.80 13.63 4.61
N ASP A 604 29.07 13.28 3.55
CA ASP A 604 28.51 14.24 2.61
C ASP A 604 27.00 14.40 2.87
N ALA A 605 26.69 15.17 3.91
CA ALA A 605 25.33 15.34 4.40
C ALA A 605 24.42 16.08 3.41
N ASP A 606 24.96 16.92 2.53
CA ASP A 606 24.19 17.69 1.53
C ASP A 606 23.72 16.79 0.40
N ASN A 607 24.62 15.98 -0.17
CA ASN A 607 24.21 14.99 -1.16
C ASN A 607 23.30 13.92 -0.55
N ALA A 608 23.59 13.48 0.68
CA ALA A 608 22.72 12.52 1.38
C ALA A 608 21.27 13.03 1.50
N LEU A 609 21.09 14.28 1.96
CA LEU A 609 19.76 14.88 2.10
C LEU A 609 19.08 15.06 0.75
N SER A 610 19.80 15.55 -0.26
CA SER A 610 19.27 15.70 -1.62
C SER A 610 18.75 14.39 -2.21
N PHE A 611 19.54 13.31 -2.11
CA PHE A 611 19.14 11.99 -2.60
C PHE A 611 17.98 11.38 -1.79
N GLN A 612 17.99 11.51 -0.46
CA GLN A 612 16.89 11.02 0.38
C GLN A 612 15.59 11.78 0.12
N GLN A 613 15.64 13.10 -0.07
CA GLN A 613 14.45 13.90 -0.37
C GLN A 613 13.87 13.51 -1.74
N ARG A 614 14.71 13.37 -2.77
CA ARG A 614 14.25 12.90 -4.09
C ARG A 614 13.61 11.52 -4.01
N ALA A 615 14.21 10.59 -3.26
CA ALA A 615 13.64 9.26 -3.05
C ALA A 615 12.30 9.31 -2.29
N PHE A 616 12.22 10.15 -1.26
CA PHE A 616 10.99 10.39 -0.51
C PHE A 616 9.88 10.94 -1.43
N ASP A 617 10.16 11.95 -2.24
CA ASP A 617 9.19 12.57 -3.15
C ASP A 617 8.67 11.58 -4.21
N ILE A 618 9.52 10.68 -4.70
CA ILE A 618 9.10 9.60 -5.60
C ILE A 618 8.18 8.62 -4.86
N ARG A 619 8.62 8.08 -3.71
CA ARG A 619 7.83 7.13 -2.91
C ARG A 619 6.50 7.72 -2.50
N GLN A 620 6.48 9.00 -2.13
CA GLN A 620 5.27 9.69 -1.75
C GLN A 620 4.26 9.68 -2.91
N ARG A 621 4.71 9.85 -4.16
CA ARG A 621 3.85 9.85 -5.36
C ARG A 621 3.43 8.46 -5.83
N SER A 622 4.25 7.43 -5.61
CA SER A 622 4.06 6.10 -6.22
C SER A 622 3.73 4.96 -5.24
N LEU A 623 3.83 5.17 -3.92
CA LEU A 623 3.49 4.17 -2.90
C LEU A 623 2.30 4.59 -2.04
N PRO A 624 1.56 3.62 -1.47
CA PRO A 624 0.58 3.86 -0.42
C PRO A 624 1.16 4.67 0.74
N ALA A 625 0.34 5.54 1.34
CA ALA A 625 0.73 6.36 2.50
C ALA A 625 1.32 5.53 3.66
N GLU A 626 0.73 4.35 3.87
CA GLU A 626 1.08 3.43 4.95
C GLU A 626 2.16 2.42 4.54
N HIS A 627 2.86 2.60 3.42
CA HIS A 627 3.88 1.66 2.97
C HIS A 627 5.13 1.70 3.86
N LEU A 628 5.74 0.55 4.18
CA LEU A 628 6.92 0.49 5.06
C LEU A 628 8.13 1.28 4.52
N ASP A 629 8.31 1.37 3.21
CA ASP A 629 9.32 2.25 2.61
C ASP A 629 9.09 3.75 2.88
N MET A 630 7.84 4.18 3.08
CA MET A 630 7.58 5.54 3.55
C MET A 630 8.09 5.71 4.99
N ALA A 631 7.87 4.72 5.86
CA ALA A 631 8.40 4.76 7.22
C ALA A 631 9.94 4.77 7.23
N LEU A 632 10.58 3.98 6.35
CA LEU A 632 12.03 3.96 6.20
C LEU A 632 12.58 5.32 5.73
N SER A 633 11.92 5.94 4.76
CA SER A 633 12.30 7.26 4.24
C SER A 633 12.19 8.33 5.33
N ASN A 634 11.07 8.36 6.06
CA ASN A 634 10.88 9.25 7.21
C ASN A 634 11.99 9.01 8.25
N GLN A 635 12.29 7.77 8.61
CA GLN A 635 13.36 7.46 9.56
C GLN A 635 14.73 7.95 9.07
N ASN A 636 15.06 7.76 7.79
CA ASN A 636 16.34 8.19 7.21
C ASN A 636 16.45 9.73 7.19
N LEU A 637 15.38 10.44 6.84
CA LEU A 637 15.31 11.91 6.92
C LEU A 637 15.42 12.40 8.36
N ALA A 638 14.80 11.71 9.32
CA ALA A 638 14.90 12.05 10.73
C ALA A 638 16.36 12.01 11.22
N ILE A 639 17.09 10.96 10.87
CA ILE A 639 18.51 10.80 11.21
C ILE A 639 19.37 11.93 10.60
N LEU A 640 19.12 12.29 9.34
CA LEU A 640 19.86 13.38 8.67
C LEU A 640 19.56 14.76 9.27
N HIS A 641 18.33 15.00 9.69
CA HIS A 641 17.98 16.24 10.39
C HIS A 641 18.52 16.26 11.82
N GLU A 642 18.52 15.12 12.51
CA GLU A 642 19.14 14.97 13.83
C GLU A 642 20.62 15.37 13.77
N SER A 643 21.38 14.90 12.77
CA SER A 643 22.80 15.23 12.64
C SER A 643 23.08 16.68 12.26
N ARG A 644 22.10 17.36 11.66
CA ARG A 644 22.12 18.82 11.44
C ARG A 644 21.65 19.62 12.65
N ASN A 645 21.28 18.95 13.75
CA ASN A 645 20.67 19.54 14.94
C ASN A 645 19.27 20.15 14.70
N ASP A 646 18.60 19.77 13.61
CA ASP A 646 17.20 20.13 13.31
C ASP A 646 16.23 19.23 14.08
N TYR A 647 16.36 19.19 15.41
CA TYR A 647 15.69 18.19 16.25
C TYR A 647 14.16 18.21 16.17
N GLN A 648 13.56 19.39 15.95
CA GLN A 648 12.11 19.50 15.79
C GLN A 648 11.60 18.76 14.55
N LEU A 649 12.32 18.91 13.43
CA LEU A 649 11.97 18.27 12.17
C LEU A 649 12.26 16.76 12.24
N ALA A 650 13.38 16.37 12.86
CA ALA A 650 13.68 14.97 13.14
C ALA A 650 12.58 14.28 13.99
N LEU A 651 12.06 14.96 15.01
CA LEU A 651 10.97 14.45 15.85
C LEU A 651 9.68 14.19 15.03
N LEU A 652 9.33 15.10 14.12
CA LEU A 652 8.17 14.94 13.24
C LEU A 652 8.33 13.72 12.33
N TYR A 653 9.49 13.57 11.71
CA TYR A 653 9.78 12.44 10.84
C TYR A 653 9.79 11.11 11.61
N TYR A 654 10.39 11.03 12.80
CA TYR A 654 10.34 9.82 13.61
C TYR A 654 8.91 9.46 14.03
N LYS A 655 8.09 10.43 14.41
CA LYS A 655 6.67 10.20 14.76
C LYS A 655 5.91 9.61 13.59
N GLU A 656 6.11 10.14 12.39
CA GLU A 656 5.45 9.64 11.19
C GLU A 656 5.93 8.22 10.82
N ALA A 657 7.23 7.95 10.93
CA ALA A 657 7.77 6.60 10.74
C ALA A 657 7.16 5.58 11.74
N LEU A 658 7.04 5.95 13.02
CA LEU A 658 6.41 5.11 14.04
C LEU A 658 4.92 4.88 13.78
N ARG A 659 4.20 5.93 13.37
CA ARG A 659 2.78 5.87 13.02
C ARG A 659 2.53 4.85 11.90
N ILE A 660 3.31 4.93 10.81
CA ILE A 660 3.21 4.01 9.68
C ILE A 660 3.61 2.58 10.10
N LYS A 661 4.71 2.40 10.83
CA LYS A 661 5.09 1.05 11.30
C LYS A 661 4.02 0.42 12.19
N LEU A 662 3.30 1.21 12.99
CA LEU A 662 2.25 0.71 13.86
C LEU A 662 0.96 0.30 13.11
N SER A 663 0.72 0.83 11.90
CA SER A 663 -0.44 0.42 11.09
C SER A 663 -0.24 -0.99 10.50
N CYS A 664 0.99 -1.40 10.20
CA CYS A 664 1.32 -2.67 9.55
C CYS A 664 1.97 -3.72 10.46
N LEU A 665 2.77 -3.29 11.45
CA LEU A 665 3.57 -4.14 12.32
C LEU A 665 3.09 -4.08 13.77
N THR A 666 3.56 -5.05 14.56
CA THR A 666 3.32 -5.03 16.01
C THR A 666 4.36 -4.17 16.73
N GLN A 667 4.02 -3.64 17.91
CA GLN A 667 5.00 -2.95 18.77
C GLN A 667 6.17 -3.84 19.23
N LYS A 668 6.01 -5.18 19.12
CA LYS A 668 7.07 -6.14 19.42
C LYS A 668 8.00 -6.38 18.21
N SER A 669 7.67 -5.86 17.03
CA SER A 669 8.50 -6.02 15.83
C SER A 669 9.86 -5.33 16.05
N PRO A 670 10.98 -5.99 15.70
CA PRO A 670 12.31 -5.40 15.78
C PRO A 670 12.43 -4.06 15.02
N GLU A 671 11.72 -3.93 13.90
CA GLU A 671 11.76 -2.72 13.08
C GLU A 671 11.03 -1.54 13.73
N TYR A 672 9.95 -1.79 14.48
CA TYR A 672 9.28 -0.75 15.27
C TYR A 672 10.12 -0.34 16.48
N LEU A 673 10.59 -1.33 17.25
CA LEU A 673 11.36 -1.11 18.48
C LEU A 673 12.61 -0.26 18.22
N ARG A 674 13.31 -0.52 17.12
CA ARG A 674 14.50 0.25 16.74
C ARG A 674 14.19 1.72 16.44
N THR A 675 13.13 2.01 15.69
CA THR A 675 12.72 3.41 15.44
C THR A 675 12.31 4.09 16.73
N TRP A 676 11.66 3.36 17.63
CA TRP A 676 11.27 3.86 18.94
C TRP A 676 12.49 4.19 19.81
N GLU A 677 13.54 3.37 19.76
CA GLU A 677 14.82 3.66 20.42
C GLU A 677 15.46 4.95 19.90
N TYR A 678 15.49 5.14 18.58
CA TYR A 678 16.01 6.38 17.98
C TYR A 678 15.19 7.62 18.37
N TYR A 679 13.86 7.50 18.34
CA TYR A 679 12.97 8.55 18.81
C TYR A 679 13.22 8.91 20.28
N LYS A 680 13.40 7.90 21.14
CA LYS A 680 13.68 8.08 22.57
C LYS A 680 15.03 8.76 22.81
N ASP A 681 16.08 8.33 22.10
CA ASP A 681 17.41 8.94 22.17
C ASP A 681 17.36 10.43 21.79
N LEU A 682 16.66 10.76 20.71
CA LEU A 682 16.45 12.15 20.30
C LEU A 682 15.71 12.96 21.38
N CYS A 683 14.66 12.40 21.99
CA CYS A 683 13.94 13.08 23.08
C CYS A 683 14.85 13.39 24.27
N GLN A 684 15.72 12.44 24.64
CA GLN A 684 16.69 12.65 25.72
C GLN A 684 17.70 13.75 25.35
N LYS A 685 18.24 13.74 24.12
CA LYS A 685 19.15 14.80 23.63
C LYS A 685 18.51 16.18 23.70
N ILE A 686 17.25 16.31 23.26
CA ILE A 686 16.51 17.58 23.35
C ILE A 686 16.36 18.03 24.80
N GLN A 687 16.05 17.10 25.72
CA GLN A 687 15.93 17.40 27.15
C GLN A 687 17.27 17.87 27.74
N ASP A 688 18.37 17.19 27.43
CA ASP A 688 19.70 17.51 27.94
C ASP A 688 20.16 18.89 27.45
N VAL A 689 19.95 19.19 26.17
CA VAL A 689 20.22 20.51 25.57
C VAL A 689 19.38 21.59 26.24
N SER A 690 18.08 21.34 26.44
CA SER A 690 17.17 22.29 27.11
C SER A 690 17.58 22.57 28.55
N MET A 691 17.99 21.53 29.29
CA MET A 691 18.50 21.65 30.66
C MET A 691 19.83 22.41 30.73
N HIS A 692 20.72 22.20 29.76
CA HIS A 692 21.97 22.97 29.66
C HIS A 692 21.69 24.47 29.46
N TYR A 693 20.79 24.83 28.56
CA TYR A 693 20.38 26.23 28.35
C TYR A 693 19.72 26.83 29.60
N LEU A 694 18.82 26.10 30.27
CA LEU A 694 18.19 26.55 31.52
C LEU A 694 19.22 26.79 32.64
N ASN A 695 20.20 25.90 32.79
CA ASN A 695 21.25 26.04 33.78
C ASN A 695 22.19 27.23 33.48
N ASN A 696 22.52 27.45 32.20
CA ASN A 696 23.29 28.62 31.78
C ASN A 696 22.49 29.93 31.90
N TRP A 697 21.17 29.88 31.75
CA TRP A 697 20.32 31.06 31.95
C TRP A 697 20.22 31.44 33.44
N ARG A 698 20.15 30.43 34.33
CA ARG A 698 20.17 30.63 35.79
C ARG A 698 21.51 31.10 36.34
N SER A 699 22.61 31.00 35.59
CA SER A 699 23.92 31.49 35.99
C SER A 699 24.21 32.94 35.56
N PHE A 700 23.28 33.60 34.85
CA PHE A 700 23.35 35.06 34.67
C PHE A 700 22.98 35.77 35.97
N PRO A 701 23.81 36.71 36.47
CA PRO A 701 23.44 37.52 37.62
C PRO A 701 22.22 38.36 37.27
N GLU A 702 21.19 38.34 38.13
CA GLU A 702 20.06 39.26 38.06
C GLU A 702 20.59 40.70 37.91
N ARG A 703 20.26 41.35 36.79
CA ARG A 703 20.48 42.77 36.56
C ARG A 703 19.18 43.45 36.20
#